data_AF-A0AAE0ZCD3-F1
#
_entry.id   AF-A0AAE0ZCD3-F1
#
_cell.length_a   1.000
_cell.length_b   1.000
_cell.length_c   1.000
_cell.angle_alpha   90.00
_cell.angle_beta   90.00
_cell.angle_gamma   90.00
#
_symmetry.space_group_name_H-M   'P 1'
#
loop_
_entity.id
_entity.type
_entity.pdbx_description
1 polymer ?
#
loop_
_entity_poly.entity_id
_entity_poly.type
_entity_poly.pdbx_seq_one_letter_code
_entity_poly.pdbx_strand_id
1 'polypeptide(L)'
;MGCGSSKGNKGGAKNDNPPIEEIDVPDLDPRYPPPAPPRTNKDDFYKASDYASIDAQIKQQASRIDSSSYDSLLTALESFCSTDLQKLRAIFMWLFHQDVHGAFYSGVTDPYTPRGYMKLIKTANGSYATFFAQLCRTAGIPCNVIRGVGRGDSYSVGQTDMAGLKSAWCAVHVDDDWRLVHPLWAYFNEKQTYANGQRPPAGKKRMTVNEFFYLTDPNKMICFCLPHTEAWQLLKKKWDAKKFARSPQFTEDYFSSGLMLPRKYTAILQAENGICVIDFDNHAHEEPTVSADVAYDKDDEENSGESFPPGVRMSDYVISSSSSTRKTLAIKFPVRGQYIADIYGGRDTKNPKIVQFCLICEDTIRSPPPFPLRPEEGFGLRAGPASTLGVSDIVPESGIVLVRATQIKYFSFTITQPLEIQAKLVHDTASPADLDDFVSCQVTQHQGQVKVVVPEEPNLEFGLQISARPANTSRPHTVIASYLLVDENWRKKTAVVAPTKNINKSGSDAVRRALVAATQKSDIGRLEKAIEDFERLGLSDNGDLTRARHKLVELHLKNLRMRTLERKLDPLDSAIHAAKTSHVSSHLIDTKEMKDAEAAQKQLRRLKLYMHKVLALNKATISEIHRYHRPKPLVHNVMKATFRILGEPNAKIQQWSYIQTCMRQLGRNSMMTRVKQFDPVRLKEGQAKDAESYLDKTNKYLVRMCSAGAGTFYVWSNNMISEYQGKGQVEHLDIWQGNNKWTKLLNKVNVTNRSDATTRSRDKQPVVKKAEQDVHVPGPEKSVYGKDTDKANTGYGDFWDPNVPQSRHDGYYDEDDDEFTSGYDWNPNGPPSGRNNHRNG
;
A
#
# COMPACT_ATOMS: atom_id res chain seq x y z
N MET A 1 16.33 -40.94 26.76
CA MET A 1 15.87 -41.59 28.01
C MET A 1 15.32 -40.51 28.93
N GLY A 2 14.26 -40.77 29.68
CA GLY A 2 13.41 -39.71 30.24
C GLY A 2 13.72 -39.31 31.68
N CYS A 3 13.08 -38.23 32.13
CA CYS A 3 12.50 -38.06 33.46
C CYS A 3 11.64 -36.79 33.49
N GLY A 4 10.47 -36.84 34.15
CA GLY A 4 9.53 -35.71 34.16
C GLY A 4 8.10 -36.03 34.58
N SER A 5 7.87 -37.10 35.35
CA SER A 5 6.54 -37.50 35.84
C SER A 5 6.04 -36.57 36.95
N SER A 6 5.61 -35.36 36.59
CA SER A 6 4.82 -34.52 37.48
C SER A 6 3.45 -35.15 37.69
N LYS A 7 3.21 -35.70 38.89
CA LYS A 7 1.88 -36.11 39.34
C LYS A 7 1.03 -34.86 39.62
N GLY A 8 0.57 -34.21 38.56
CA GLY A 8 -0.44 -33.16 38.63
C GLY A 8 -1.73 -33.69 39.27
N ASN A 9 -2.21 -32.98 40.28
CA ASN A 9 -3.33 -33.42 41.12
C ASN A 9 -4.62 -33.56 40.27
N LYS A 10 -5.19 -34.77 40.17
CA LYS A 10 -6.39 -35.07 39.34
C LYS A 10 -7.68 -34.49 39.95
N GLY A 11 -7.84 -33.17 39.89
CA GLY A 11 -8.98 -32.46 40.44
C GLY A 11 -10.26 -32.44 39.57
N GLY A 12 -10.16 -32.68 38.26
CA GLY A 12 -11.27 -32.42 37.31
C GLY A 12 -12.03 -33.63 36.76
N ALA A 13 -11.53 -34.87 36.91
CA ALA A 13 -11.91 -35.99 36.05
C ALA A 13 -12.85 -37.04 36.70
N LYS A 14 -13.76 -36.64 37.61
CA LYS A 14 -14.75 -37.60 38.17
C LYS A 14 -15.92 -37.91 37.23
N ASN A 15 -16.22 -37.05 36.25
CA ASN A 15 -17.49 -37.05 35.51
C ASN A 15 -17.42 -37.55 34.05
N ASP A 16 -16.25 -37.87 33.52
CA ASP A 16 -16.06 -38.33 32.13
C ASP A 16 -15.57 -39.79 32.03
N ASN A 17 -15.89 -40.61 33.04
CA ASN A 17 -15.54 -42.03 33.05
C ASN A 17 -16.41 -42.86 32.07
N PRO A 18 -15.90 -43.99 31.54
CA PRO A 18 -14.52 -44.49 31.63
C PRO A 18 -13.54 -43.66 30.77
N PRO A 19 -12.22 -43.85 30.88
CA PRO A 19 -11.25 -43.31 29.91
C PRO A 19 -11.60 -43.72 28.48
N ILE A 20 -11.17 -42.91 27.51
CA ILE A 20 -11.34 -43.19 26.08
C ILE A 20 -9.99 -43.58 25.48
N GLU A 21 -10.00 -44.53 24.55
CA GLU A 21 -8.80 -45.01 23.86
C GLU A 21 -8.28 -43.95 22.87
N GLU A 22 -6.95 -43.80 22.80
CA GLU A 22 -6.30 -42.90 21.85
C GLU A 22 -6.38 -43.48 20.43
N ILE A 23 -6.61 -42.63 19.43
CA ILE A 23 -6.59 -43.04 18.02
C ILE A 23 -5.58 -42.24 17.23
N ASP A 24 -4.80 -42.95 16.41
CA ASP A 24 -3.91 -42.33 15.43
C ASP A 24 -4.70 -42.01 14.16
N VAL A 25 -4.84 -40.72 13.88
CA VAL A 25 -5.46 -40.21 12.63
C VAL A 25 -4.32 -39.65 11.78
N PRO A 26 -3.96 -40.30 10.66
CA PRO A 26 -2.80 -39.91 9.86
C PRO A 26 -2.82 -38.43 9.47
N ASP A 27 -1.70 -37.73 9.67
CA ASP A 27 -1.60 -36.31 9.32
C ASP A 27 -1.83 -36.07 7.83
N LEU A 28 -1.22 -36.91 6.98
CA LEU A 28 -1.27 -36.81 5.53
C LEU A 28 -1.92 -38.05 4.91
N ASP A 29 -2.72 -37.86 3.86
CA ASP A 29 -3.14 -38.95 2.98
C ASP A 29 -2.34 -38.90 1.65
N PRO A 30 -1.60 -39.95 1.27
CA PRO A 30 -0.79 -39.96 0.05
C PRO A 30 -1.63 -40.02 -1.24
N ARG A 31 -2.95 -40.22 -1.15
CA ARG A 31 -3.88 -40.19 -2.30
C ARG A 31 -4.28 -38.76 -2.70
N TYR A 32 -4.03 -37.77 -1.85
CA TYR A 32 -4.36 -36.37 -2.14
C TYR A 32 -3.27 -35.70 -2.99
N PRO A 33 -3.60 -34.60 -3.70
CA PRO A 33 -2.64 -33.88 -4.52
C PRO A 33 -1.37 -33.47 -3.74
N PRO A 34 -0.18 -33.41 -4.39
CA PRO A 34 1.01 -32.91 -3.73
C PRO A 34 0.83 -31.44 -3.28
N PRO A 35 1.57 -30.99 -2.25
CA PRO A 35 1.53 -29.59 -1.83
C PRO A 35 2.03 -28.66 -2.95
N ALA A 36 1.20 -27.68 -3.29
CA ALA A 36 1.48 -26.69 -4.33
C ALA A 36 0.93 -25.30 -3.90
N PRO A 37 1.61 -24.19 -4.26
CA PRO A 37 1.08 -22.85 -4.02
C PRO A 37 -0.28 -22.65 -4.72
N PRO A 38 -1.28 -22.06 -4.06
CA PRO A 38 -2.57 -21.76 -4.68
C PRO A 38 -2.42 -20.76 -5.84
N ARG A 39 -3.33 -20.84 -6.80
CA ARG A 39 -3.37 -19.99 -8.01
C ARG A 39 -4.05 -18.65 -7.74
N THR A 40 -5.01 -18.60 -6.82
CA THR A 40 -5.77 -17.40 -6.42
C THR A 40 -5.59 -17.06 -4.94
N ASN A 41 -5.90 -15.84 -4.53
CA ASN A 41 -6.00 -15.45 -3.11
C ASN A 41 -7.42 -15.72 -2.58
N LYS A 42 -7.56 -15.81 -1.26
CA LYS A 42 -8.85 -15.97 -0.55
C LYS A 42 -9.94 -15.03 -1.08
N ASP A 43 -9.62 -13.75 -1.17
CA ASP A 43 -10.58 -12.68 -1.48
C ASP A 43 -11.06 -12.73 -2.96
N ASP A 44 -10.40 -13.49 -3.83
CA ASP A 44 -10.78 -13.67 -5.24
C ASP A 44 -11.99 -14.60 -5.41
N PHE A 45 -12.17 -15.59 -4.52
CA PHE A 45 -13.20 -16.65 -4.63
C PHE A 45 -14.09 -16.81 -3.38
N TYR A 46 -13.66 -16.34 -2.20
CA TYR A 46 -14.42 -16.47 -0.95
C TYR A 46 -14.78 -15.10 -0.36
N LYS A 47 -16.05 -14.93 -0.01
CA LYS A 47 -16.56 -13.79 0.76
C LYS A 47 -17.46 -14.29 1.87
N ALA A 48 -17.16 -13.95 3.12
CA ALA A 48 -17.91 -14.41 4.28
C ALA A 48 -19.41 -14.03 4.25
N SER A 49 -19.76 -12.92 3.58
CA SER A 49 -21.15 -12.49 3.33
C SER A 49 -21.99 -13.57 2.66
N ASP A 50 -21.38 -14.34 1.75
CA ASP A 50 -22.09 -15.24 0.85
C ASP A 50 -22.48 -16.55 1.55
N TYR A 51 -21.94 -16.78 2.76
CA TYR A 51 -22.20 -17.94 3.62
C TYR A 51 -23.07 -17.60 4.84
N ALA A 52 -23.47 -16.33 5.02
CA ALA A 52 -24.22 -15.88 6.20
C ALA A 52 -25.51 -16.68 6.46
N SER A 53 -26.15 -17.21 5.41
CA SER A 53 -27.34 -18.08 5.57
C SER A 53 -27.00 -19.44 6.19
N ILE A 54 -25.86 -20.03 5.81
CA ILE A 54 -25.40 -21.32 6.35
C ILE A 54 -24.98 -21.11 7.80
N ASP A 55 -24.20 -20.07 8.08
CA ASP A 55 -23.77 -19.70 9.43
C ASP A 55 -24.98 -19.55 10.38
N ALA A 56 -26.07 -18.92 9.93
CA ALA A 56 -27.29 -18.77 10.71
C ALA A 56 -28.03 -20.10 10.95
N GLN A 57 -28.16 -20.95 9.92
CA GLN A 57 -28.79 -22.26 10.02
C GLN A 57 -28.01 -23.18 10.98
N ILE A 58 -26.69 -23.26 10.82
CA ILE A 58 -25.82 -24.07 11.68
C ILE A 58 -25.87 -23.54 13.12
N LYS A 59 -25.79 -22.22 13.34
CA LYS A 59 -25.92 -21.63 14.69
C LYS A 59 -27.24 -21.99 15.38
N GLN A 60 -28.34 -22.12 14.64
CA GLN A 60 -29.64 -22.51 15.19
C GLN A 60 -29.74 -24.01 15.51
N GLN A 61 -29.03 -24.86 14.76
CA GLN A 61 -29.22 -26.32 14.78
C GLN A 61 -28.06 -27.13 15.36
N ALA A 62 -26.87 -26.54 15.56
CA ALA A 62 -25.63 -27.26 15.91
C ALA A 62 -25.71 -28.16 17.16
N SER A 63 -26.60 -27.86 18.11
CA SER A 63 -26.85 -28.66 19.33
C SER A 63 -27.94 -29.72 19.18
N ARG A 64 -28.68 -29.72 18.06
CA ARG A 64 -29.78 -30.64 17.74
C ARG A 64 -29.42 -31.66 16.66
N ILE A 65 -28.38 -31.37 15.86
CA ILE A 65 -27.87 -32.30 14.85
C ILE A 65 -27.35 -33.56 15.53
N ASP A 66 -27.77 -34.72 15.04
CA ASP A 66 -27.27 -35.99 15.53
C ASP A 66 -25.76 -36.10 15.28
N SER A 67 -25.02 -36.37 16.34
CA SER A 67 -23.56 -36.54 16.36
C SER A 67 -23.15 -37.92 16.92
N SER A 68 -24.08 -38.88 16.87
CA SER A 68 -23.85 -40.29 17.21
C SER A 68 -22.78 -40.93 16.31
N SER A 69 -22.79 -40.61 15.03
CA SER A 69 -21.83 -41.06 14.01
C SER A 69 -21.35 -39.90 13.14
N TYR A 70 -20.25 -40.08 12.40
CA TYR A 70 -19.83 -39.11 11.40
C TYR A 70 -20.83 -39.02 10.23
N ASP A 71 -21.42 -40.14 9.80
CA ASP A 71 -22.35 -40.17 8.67
C ASP A 71 -23.67 -39.46 8.99
N SER A 72 -24.24 -39.66 10.19
CA SER A 72 -25.42 -38.93 10.66
C SER A 72 -25.19 -37.42 10.65
N LEU A 73 -24.04 -37.00 11.22
CA LEU A 73 -23.64 -35.61 11.34
C LEU A 73 -23.47 -34.96 9.96
N LEU A 74 -22.71 -35.61 9.06
CA LEU A 74 -22.42 -35.05 7.76
C LEU A 74 -23.65 -35.05 6.85
N THR A 75 -24.48 -36.09 6.86
CA THR A 75 -25.76 -36.10 6.13
C THR A 75 -26.64 -34.90 6.53
N ALA A 76 -26.69 -34.57 7.82
CA ALA A 76 -27.41 -33.39 8.30
C ALA A 76 -26.78 -32.07 7.83
N LEU A 77 -25.45 -31.92 7.93
CA LEU A 77 -24.75 -30.70 7.49
C LEU A 77 -24.82 -30.48 5.97
N GLU A 78 -24.71 -31.55 5.18
CA GLU A 78 -24.77 -31.52 3.72
C GLU A 78 -26.15 -31.14 3.19
N SER A 79 -27.22 -31.38 3.96
CA SER A 79 -28.59 -30.99 3.57
C SER A 79 -28.77 -29.47 3.36
N PHE A 80 -27.86 -28.65 3.89
CA PHE A 80 -27.82 -27.18 3.73
C PHE A 80 -26.86 -26.70 2.62
N CYS A 81 -26.17 -27.62 1.94
CA CYS A 81 -25.01 -27.31 1.11
C CYS A 81 -25.20 -27.80 -0.34
N SER A 82 -24.74 -27.00 -1.30
CA SER A 82 -24.73 -27.36 -2.74
C SER A 82 -23.32 -27.36 -3.35
N THR A 83 -22.29 -27.02 -2.57
CA THR A 83 -20.89 -26.94 -3.01
C THR A 83 -19.94 -27.34 -1.87
N ASP A 84 -18.74 -27.79 -2.20
CA ASP A 84 -17.76 -28.22 -1.18
C ASP A 84 -17.29 -27.07 -0.29
N LEU A 85 -17.25 -25.83 -0.80
CA LEU A 85 -16.97 -24.65 0.03
C LEU A 85 -18.08 -24.40 1.06
N GLN A 86 -19.35 -24.67 0.71
CA GLN A 86 -20.47 -24.59 1.66
C GLN A 86 -20.41 -25.72 2.69
N LYS A 87 -20.11 -26.96 2.27
CA LYS A 87 -19.88 -28.10 3.17
C LYS A 87 -18.75 -27.80 4.17
N LEU A 88 -17.61 -27.32 3.67
CA LEU A 88 -16.45 -26.93 4.48
C LEU A 88 -16.82 -25.87 5.51
N ARG A 89 -17.58 -24.84 5.10
CA ARG A 89 -18.05 -23.79 6.00
C ARG A 89 -19.03 -24.33 7.05
N ALA A 90 -19.95 -25.20 6.66
CA ALA A 90 -20.90 -25.83 7.58
C ALA A 90 -20.18 -26.69 8.64
N ILE A 91 -19.19 -27.49 8.25
CA ILE A 91 -18.33 -28.27 9.15
C ILE A 91 -17.57 -27.35 10.12
N PHE A 92 -16.93 -26.30 9.58
CA PHE A 92 -16.16 -25.33 10.36
C PHE A 92 -17.01 -24.59 11.40
N MET A 93 -18.22 -24.16 11.02
CA MET A 93 -19.16 -23.48 11.91
C MET A 93 -19.82 -24.43 12.90
N TRP A 94 -20.13 -25.66 12.50
CA TRP A 94 -20.68 -26.66 13.41
C TRP A 94 -19.69 -26.96 14.53
N LEU A 95 -18.42 -27.17 14.19
CA LEU A 95 -17.34 -27.40 15.15
C LEU A 95 -17.13 -26.18 16.06
N PHE A 96 -17.14 -24.96 15.52
CA PHE A 96 -17.13 -23.73 16.33
C PHE A 96 -18.27 -23.70 17.36
N HIS A 97 -19.46 -24.18 17.02
CA HIS A 97 -20.60 -24.15 17.94
C HIS A 97 -20.57 -25.21 19.05
N GLN A 98 -19.72 -26.24 18.97
CA GLN A 98 -19.63 -27.27 20.01
C GLN A 98 -18.97 -26.76 21.30
N ASP A 99 -19.49 -27.19 22.45
CA ASP A 99 -18.87 -26.93 23.76
C ASP A 99 -17.97 -28.10 24.18
N VAL A 100 -16.84 -28.25 23.48
CA VAL A 100 -15.93 -29.38 23.64
C VAL A 100 -15.44 -29.54 25.08
N HIS A 101 -15.13 -28.43 25.76
CA HIS A 101 -14.53 -28.46 27.10
C HIS A 101 -15.57 -28.42 28.24
N GLY A 102 -16.73 -27.78 28.04
CA GLY A 102 -17.81 -27.72 29.05
C GLY A 102 -18.76 -28.92 29.04
N ALA A 103 -18.90 -29.62 27.90
CA ALA A 103 -19.78 -30.79 27.81
C ALA A 103 -19.30 -31.99 28.64
N PHE A 104 -20.25 -32.85 29.02
CA PHE A 104 -20.02 -34.12 29.71
C PHE A 104 -19.98 -35.30 28.73
N TYR A 105 -19.02 -36.21 28.92
CA TYR A 105 -18.76 -37.38 28.09
C TYR A 105 -18.71 -38.68 28.92
N SER A 106 -19.48 -38.71 30.02
CA SER A 106 -19.77 -39.95 30.75
C SER A 106 -20.37 -41.01 29.81
N GLY A 107 -19.87 -42.24 29.88
CA GLY A 107 -20.32 -43.35 29.03
C GLY A 107 -19.87 -43.29 27.56
N VAL A 108 -19.21 -42.22 27.11
CA VAL A 108 -18.65 -42.15 25.74
C VAL A 108 -17.33 -42.92 25.70
N THR A 109 -17.33 -44.08 25.05
CA THR A 109 -16.17 -45.00 24.92
C THR A 109 -15.57 -45.04 23.53
N ASP A 110 -16.36 -44.84 22.47
CA ASP A 110 -15.92 -45.00 21.08
C ASP A 110 -15.24 -43.72 20.54
N PRO A 111 -13.91 -43.74 20.28
CA PRO A 111 -13.17 -42.60 19.73
C PRO A 111 -13.48 -42.31 18.25
N TYR A 112 -14.08 -43.25 17.52
CA TYR A 112 -14.46 -43.11 16.11
C TYR A 112 -15.84 -42.43 15.92
N THR A 113 -16.38 -41.80 16.96
CA THR A 113 -17.56 -40.93 16.89
C THR A 113 -17.18 -39.46 17.04
N PRO A 114 -17.96 -38.50 16.51
CA PRO A 114 -17.73 -37.07 16.74
C PRO A 114 -17.67 -36.71 18.24
N ARG A 115 -18.55 -37.31 19.05
CA ARG A 115 -18.56 -37.12 20.52
C ARG A 115 -17.33 -37.73 21.20
N GLY A 116 -16.86 -38.88 20.74
CA GLY A 116 -15.61 -39.49 21.20
C GLY A 116 -14.40 -38.63 20.91
N TYR A 117 -14.30 -38.08 19.69
CA TYR A 117 -13.20 -37.19 19.34
C TYR A 117 -13.19 -35.89 20.15
N MET A 118 -14.36 -35.31 20.45
CA MET A 118 -14.44 -34.17 21.38
C MET A 118 -13.96 -34.53 22.79
N LYS A 119 -14.25 -35.75 23.28
CA LYS A 119 -13.70 -36.24 24.55
C LYS A 119 -12.17 -36.34 24.50
N LEU A 120 -11.58 -36.82 23.40
CA LEU A 120 -10.13 -36.84 23.20
C LEU A 120 -9.52 -35.43 23.26
N ILE A 121 -10.13 -34.43 22.62
CA ILE A 121 -9.69 -33.02 22.74
C ILE A 121 -9.78 -32.54 24.20
N LYS A 122 -10.89 -32.82 24.90
CA LYS A 122 -11.06 -32.43 26.31
C LYS A 122 -10.02 -33.07 27.23
N THR A 123 -9.59 -34.31 26.95
CA THR A 123 -8.57 -35.03 27.70
C THR A 123 -7.13 -34.78 27.22
N ALA A 124 -6.91 -33.83 26.30
CA ALA A 124 -5.61 -33.48 25.70
C ALA A 124 -4.96 -34.58 24.83
N ASN A 125 -5.74 -35.58 24.41
CA ASN A 125 -5.34 -36.69 23.55
C ASN A 125 -5.77 -36.50 22.07
N GLY A 126 -6.31 -35.34 21.71
CA GLY A 126 -6.73 -34.99 20.35
C GLY A 126 -6.58 -33.50 20.08
N SER A 127 -6.65 -33.08 18.82
CA SER A 127 -6.55 -31.68 18.42
C SER A 127 -7.71 -31.22 17.55
N TYR A 128 -8.05 -29.93 17.60
CA TYR A 128 -9.06 -29.35 16.70
C TYR A 128 -8.67 -29.44 15.22
N ALA A 129 -7.37 -29.38 14.89
CA ALA A 129 -6.89 -29.57 13.52
C ALA A 129 -7.16 -31.00 13.04
N THR A 130 -6.80 -32.01 13.85
CA THR A 130 -7.03 -33.41 13.51
C THR A 130 -8.52 -33.76 13.44
N PHE A 131 -9.35 -33.21 14.33
CA PHE A 131 -10.80 -33.41 14.28
C PHE A 131 -11.44 -32.75 13.04
N PHE A 132 -11.03 -31.52 12.72
CA PHE A 132 -11.49 -30.81 11.53
C PHE A 132 -11.07 -31.55 10.26
N ALA A 133 -9.85 -32.09 10.20
CA ALA A 133 -9.40 -32.93 9.10
C ALA A 133 -10.24 -34.21 8.98
N GLN A 134 -10.53 -34.90 10.09
CA GLN A 134 -11.39 -36.08 10.08
C GLN A 134 -12.79 -35.77 9.54
N LEU A 135 -13.43 -34.68 9.99
CA LEU A 135 -14.73 -34.23 9.51
C LEU A 135 -14.71 -33.90 8.01
N CYS A 136 -13.68 -33.20 7.51
CA CYS A 136 -13.53 -32.90 6.09
C CYS A 136 -13.36 -34.17 5.25
N ARG A 137 -12.50 -35.11 5.69
CA ARG A 137 -12.20 -36.35 4.98
C ARG A 137 -13.43 -37.23 4.82
N THR A 138 -14.24 -37.39 5.87
CA THR A 138 -15.49 -38.17 5.79
C THR A 138 -16.53 -37.47 4.90
N ALA A 139 -16.49 -36.12 4.79
CA ALA A 139 -17.31 -35.36 3.86
C ALA A 139 -16.79 -35.37 2.40
N GLY A 140 -15.77 -36.18 2.10
CA GLY A 140 -15.13 -36.26 0.78
C GLY A 140 -14.20 -35.09 0.43
N ILE A 141 -13.94 -34.17 1.36
CA ILE A 141 -13.08 -33.00 1.15
C ILE A 141 -11.63 -33.36 1.55
N PRO A 142 -10.66 -33.37 0.61
CA PRO A 142 -9.28 -33.70 0.94
C PRO A 142 -8.71 -32.70 1.95
N CYS A 143 -8.22 -33.23 3.07
CA CYS A 143 -7.67 -32.42 4.17
C CYS A 143 -6.47 -33.11 4.82
N ASN A 144 -5.41 -32.34 5.03
CA ASN A 144 -4.15 -32.77 5.64
C ASN A 144 -3.87 -31.93 6.88
N VAL A 145 -3.46 -32.57 7.98
CA VAL A 145 -2.99 -31.92 9.20
C VAL A 145 -1.53 -31.52 9.00
N ILE A 146 -1.24 -30.23 9.21
CA ILE A 146 0.08 -29.66 9.08
C ILE A 146 0.60 -29.37 10.48
N ARG A 147 1.75 -29.98 10.85
CA ARG A 147 2.42 -29.75 12.13
C ARG A 147 3.62 -28.83 11.95
N GLY A 148 3.82 -27.96 12.93
CA GLY A 148 4.89 -26.96 12.88
C GLY A 148 5.03 -26.15 14.16
N VAL A 149 5.61 -24.98 13.98
CA VAL A 149 5.82 -23.94 15.00
C VAL A 149 4.77 -22.85 14.82
N GLY A 150 4.13 -22.38 15.90
CA GLY A 150 3.15 -21.31 15.88
C GLY A 150 3.43 -20.20 16.90
N ARG A 151 3.38 -18.94 16.46
CA ARG A 151 3.59 -17.73 17.28
C ARG A 151 2.31 -17.28 18.01
N GLY A 152 1.81 -18.13 18.90
CA GLY A 152 0.66 -17.82 19.76
C GLY A 152 1.05 -17.22 21.12
N ASP A 153 0.16 -17.31 22.12
CA ASP A 153 0.32 -16.84 23.53
C ASP A 153 1.71 -17.01 24.17
N SER A 154 2.39 -18.13 23.87
CA SER A 154 3.70 -18.47 24.47
C SER A 154 4.89 -17.85 23.71
N TYR A 155 4.62 -17.09 22.65
CA TYR A 155 5.64 -16.39 21.89
C TYR A 155 5.85 -14.95 22.39
N SER A 156 7.03 -14.69 22.96
CA SER A 156 7.55 -13.34 23.20
C SER A 156 8.27 -12.82 21.96
N VAL A 157 8.00 -11.57 21.58
CA VAL A 157 8.68 -10.93 20.44
C VAL A 157 10.19 -10.91 20.63
N GLY A 158 10.94 -11.24 19.58
CA GLY A 158 12.41 -11.23 19.60
C GLY A 158 13.04 -12.52 20.11
N GLN A 159 12.31 -13.43 20.79
CA GLN A 159 12.90 -14.71 21.19
C GLN A 159 13.33 -15.54 19.97
N THR A 160 14.43 -16.28 20.14
CA THR A 160 15.07 -17.03 19.05
C THR A 160 14.88 -18.54 19.16
N ASP A 161 14.69 -19.08 20.37
CA ASP A 161 14.24 -20.46 20.53
C ASP A 161 12.74 -20.57 20.25
N MET A 162 12.39 -21.56 19.43
CA MET A 162 11.03 -21.83 18.98
C MET A 162 10.60 -23.28 19.29
N ALA A 163 11.46 -24.09 19.93
CA ALA A 163 11.25 -25.53 20.10
C ALA A 163 10.01 -25.89 20.96
N GLY A 164 9.63 -25.01 21.89
CA GLY A 164 8.43 -25.16 22.72
C GLY A 164 7.11 -24.82 22.02
N LEU A 165 7.15 -24.08 20.91
CA LEU A 165 5.99 -23.38 20.33
C LEU A 165 5.23 -24.24 19.32
N LYS A 166 4.90 -25.47 19.70
CA LYS A 166 4.26 -26.45 18.81
C LYS A 166 2.83 -26.02 18.44
N SER A 167 2.52 -26.08 17.15
CA SER A 167 1.20 -25.75 16.58
C SER A 167 0.80 -26.77 15.51
N ALA A 168 -0.51 -26.88 15.26
CA ALA A 168 -1.07 -27.68 14.19
C ALA A 168 -2.28 -26.98 13.56
N TRP A 169 -2.35 -27.01 12.24
CA TRP A 169 -3.42 -26.46 11.42
C TRP A 169 -3.74 -27.43 10.27
N CYS A 170 -4.63 -27.04 9.37
CA CYS A 170 -5.05 -27.88 8.23
C CYS A 170 -4.71 -27.22 6.90
N ALA A 171 -4.36 -28.05 5.92
CA ALA A 171 -4.45 -27.73 4.50
C ALA A 171 -5.67 -28.48 3.93
N VAL A 172 -6.63 -27.76 3.34
CA VAL A 172 -7.82 -28.32 2.68
C VAL A 172 -7.73 -28.07 1.18
N HIS A 173 -8.09 -29.05 0.35
CA HIS A 173 -8.09 -28.91 -1.10
C HIS A 173 -9.51 -28.56 -1.58
N VAL A 174 -9.73 -27.33 -2.00
CA VAL A 174 -11.03 -26.82 -2.45
C VAL A 174 -10.83 -25.83 -3.60
N ASP A 175 -11.72 -25.88 -4.59
CA ASP A 175 -11.60 -25.10 -5.85
C ASP A 175 -10.24 -25.33 -6.56
N ASP A 176 -9.86 -26.61 -6.66
CA ASP A 176 -8.60 -27.09 -7.25
C ASP A 176 -7.30 -26.51 -6.65
N ASP A 177 -7.35 -25.93 -5.44
CA ASP A 177 -6.20 -25.32 -4.76
C ASP A 177 -6.12 -25.74 -3.27
N TRP A 178 -4.91 -25.80 -2.71
CA TRP A 178 -4.69 -25.97 -1.27
C TRP A 178 -4.90 -24.65 -0.51
N ARG A 179 -5.73 -24.68 0.55
CA ARG A 179 -6.06 -23.54 1.42
C ARG A 179 -5.74 -23.87 2.87
N LEU A 180 -5.32 -22.89 3.67
CA LEU A 180 -4.93 -23.10 5.06
C LEU A 180 -6.08 -22.72 6.02
N VAL A 181 -6.32 -23.55 7.03
CA VAL A 181 -7.34 -23.31 8.07
C VAL A 181 -6.72 -23.63 9.43
N HIS A 182 -6.83 -22.72 10.41
CA HIS A 182 -6.42 -22.95 11.80
C HIS A 182 -7.64 -22.92 12.72
N PRO A 183 -8.32 -24.06 12.95
CA PRO A 183 -9.59 -24.07 13.67
C PRO A 183 -9.46 -23.54 15.12
N LEU A 184 -8.41 -23.93 15.85
CA LEU A 184 -8.23 -23.51 17.24
C LEU A 184 -8.11 -21.98 17.36
N TRP A 185 -7.27 -21.35 16.54
CA TRP A 185 -7.06 -19.90 16.56
C TRP A 185 -8.24 -19.12 15.96
N ALA A 186 -9.03 -19.76 15.09
CA ALA A 186 -10.30 -19.21 14.63
C ALA A 186 -11.39 -19.19 15.71
N TYR A 187 -11.41 -20.19 16.60
CA TYR A 187 -12.49 -20.37 17.58
C TYR A 187 -12.22 -19.73 18.94
N PHE A 188 -10.94 -19.55 19.31
CA PHE A 188 -10.53 -19.05 20.62
C PHE A 188 -9.67 -17.79 20.50
N ASN A 189 -9.78 -16.91 21.50
CA ASN A 189 -8.80 -15.87 21.77
C ASN A 189 -7.64 -16.50 22.53
N GLU A 190 -6.42 -16.13 22.15
CA GLU A 190 -5.22 -16.58 22.83
C GLU A 190 -5.18 -15.96 24.24
N LYS A 191 -5.09 -14.63 24.39
CA LYS A 191 -5.00 -13.94 25.70
C LYS A 191 -6.07 -14.40 26.71
N GLN A 192 -5.60 -14.92 27.85
CA GLN A 192 -6.43 -15.66 28.83
C GLN A 192 -6.71 -14.86 30.11
N THR A 193 -7.93 -14.96 30.60
CA THR A 193 -8.29 -14.61 31.99
C THR A 193 -8.38 -15.88 32.81
N TYR A 194 -7.69 -15.94 33.96
CA TYR A 194 -7.84 -17.04 34.91
C TYR A 194 -9.29 -17.10 35.42
N ALA A 195 -9.94 -18.25 35.23
CA ALA A 195 -11.20 -18.57 35.90
C ALA A 195 -10.91 -19.55 37.04
N ASN A 196 -11.30 -19.21 38.26
CA ASN A 196 -11.13 -20.06 39.46
C ASN A 196 -9.69 -20.60 39.65
N GLY A 197 -8.67 -19.81 39.28
CA GLY A 197 -7.25 -20.17 39.45
C GLY A 197 -6.72 -21.24 38.48
N GLN A 198 -7.47 -21.66 37.46
CA GLN A 198 -7.00 -22.62 36.45
C GLN A 198 -6.98 -22.04 35.04
N ARG A 199 -5.97 -22.46 34.26
CA ARG A 199 -5.79 -22.08 32.86
C ARG A 199 -6.68 -22.96 31.96
N PRO A 200 -7.64 -22.41 31.19
CA PRO A 200 -8.46 -23.22 30.28
C PRO A 200 -7.59 -23.82 29.16
N PRO A 201 -7.72 -25.12 28.80
CA PRO A 201 -6.82 -25.78 27.85
C PRO A 201 -6.73 -25.16 26.45
N ALA A 202 -7.77 -24.43 26.02
CA ALA A 202 -7.89 -23.85 24.69
C ALA A 202 -8.04 -22.31 24.68
N GLY A 203 -7.88 -21.63 25.81
CA GLY A 203 -8.12 -20.18 25.90
C GLY A 203 -9.61 -19.80 25.99
N LYS A 204 -9.95 -18.54 25.69
CA LYS A 204 -11.33 -18.02 25.80
C LYS A 204 -12.05 -18.13 24.45
N LYS A 205 -13.15 -18.88 24.39
CA LYS A 205 -13.96 -19.02 23.16
C LYS A 205 -14.46 -17.66 22.65
N ARG A 206 -14.29 -17.40 21.35
CA ARG A 206 -14.73 -16.16 20.69
C ARG A 206 -16.27 -16.13 20.55
N MET A 207 -16.85 -14.93 20.49
CA MET A 207 -18.30 -14.74 20.23
C MET A 207 -18.68 -15.07 18.77
N THR A 208 -17.74 -14.87 17.86
CA THR A 208 -17.80 -15.17 16.43
C THR A 208 -16.46 -15.77 16.01
N VAL A 209 -16.45 -16.59 14.96
CA VAL A 209 -15.19 -17.09 14.38
C VAL A 209 -14.30 -15.92 13.93
N ASN A 210 -12.98 -16.10 14.02
CA ASN A 210 -12.01 -15.23 13.37
C ASN A 210 -11.80 -15.68 11.92
N GLU A 211 -12.37 -14.93 10.98
CA GLU A 211 -12.26 -15.20 9.54
C GLU A 211 -10.81 -15.21 9.03
N PHE A 212 -9.86 -14.54 9.70
CA PHE A 212 -8.46 -14.52 9.25
C PHE A 212 -7.87 -15.94 9.16
N PHE A 213 -8.20 -16.80 10.13
CA PHE A 213 -7.70 -18.18 10.23
C PHE A 213 -8.55 -19.22 9.45
N TYR A 214 -9.47 -18.76 8.59
CA TYR A 214 -10.23 -19.61 7.68
C TYR A 214 -9.84 -19.31 6.23
N LEU A 215 -9.38 -20.33 5.49
CA LEU A 215 -8.89 -20.22 4.10
C LEU A 215 -7.78 -19.17 3.93
N THR A 216 -6.90 -19.04 4.93
CA THR A 216 -5.81 -18.04 4.99
C THR A 216 -4.84 -18.21 3.84
N ASP A 217 -4.46 -17.11 3.19
CA ASP A 217 -3.43 -17.12 2.15
C ASP A 217 -2.07 -17.53 2.74
N PRO A 218 -1.28 -18.37 2.05
CA PRO A 218 0.01 -18.85 2.56
C PRO A 218 1.00 -17.75 2.95
N ASN A 219 1.04 -16.63 2.21
CA ASN A 219 1.89 -15.48 2.50
C ASN A 219 1.45 -14.68 3.73
N LYS A 220 0.19 -14.83 4.18
CA LYS A 220 -0.31 -14.29 5.45
C LYS A 220 -0.06 -15.30 6.58
N MET A 221 -0.35 -16.58 6.34
CA MET A 221 -0.23 -17.66 7.34
C MET A 221 1.21 -17.92 7.79
N ILE A 222 2.20 -17.79 6.89
CA ILE A 222 3.62 -18.00 7.21
C ILE A 222 4.16 -17.04 8.28
N CYS A 223 3.55 -15.87 8.46
CA CYS A 223 3.91 -14.93 9.53
C CYS A 223 3.58 -15.45 10.94
N PHE A 224 2.68 -16.43 11.02
CA PHE A 224 2.14 -17.01 12.25
C PHE A 224 2.62 -18.44 12.48
N CYS A 225 2.66 -19.25 11.43
CA CYS A 225 2.83 -20.70 11.49
C CYS A 225 3.86 -21.19 10.45
N LEU A 226 4.95 -21.80 10.92
CA LEU A 226 5.99 -22.40 10.09
C LEU A 226 5.89 -23.94 10.16
N PRO A 227 5.57 -24.64 9.05
CA PRO A 227 5.47 -26.10 9.04
C PRO A 227 6.84 -26.76 9.18
N HIS A 228 6.91 -27.93 9.82
CA HIS A 228 8.13 -28.74 9.86
C HIS A 228 8.54 -29.23 8.46
N THR A 229 7.56 -29.53 7.61
CA THR A 229 7.78 -29.94 6.23
C THR A 229 7.66 -28.74 5.31
N GLU A 230 8.80 -28.31 4.77
CA GLU A 230 8.98 -27.08 4.01
C GLU A 230 8.04 -26.92 2.79
N ALA A 231 7.64 -28.03 2.15
CA ALA A 231 6.68 -28.01 1.03
C ALA A 231 5.27 -27.54 1.44
N TRP A 232 4.84 -27.82 2.68
CA TRP A 232 3.52 -27.42 3.20
C TRP A 232 3.43 -25.93 3.58
N GLN A 233 4.46 -25.14 3.30
CA GLN A 233 4.34 -23.68 3.31
C GLN A 233 3.44 -23.16 2.19
N LEU A 234 3.28 -23.92 1.09
CA LEU A 234 2.50 -23.50 -0.09
C LEU A 234 2.94 -22.14 -0.68
N LEU A 235 4.23 -21.79 -0.50
CA LEU A 235 4.86 -20.58 -1.03
C LEU A 235 5.74 -20.91 -2.24
N LYS A 236 5.81 -19.96 -3.18
CA LYS A 236 6.76 -20.02 -4.31
C LYS A 236 8.22 -19.86 -3.83
N LYS A 237 8.45 -18.89 -2.94
CA LYS A 237 9.72 -18.68 -2.23
C LYS A 237 9.47 -18.94 -0.75
N LYS A 238 10.15 -19.96 -0.22
CA LYS A 238 9.90 -20.51 1.12
C LYS A 238 10.70 -19.76 2.17
N TRP A 239 10.23 -19.78 3.40
CA TRP A 239 10.90 -19.21 4.57
C TRP A 239 11.65 -20.31 5.32
N ASP A 240 12.90 -20.04 5.73
CA ASP A 240 13.59 -20.88 6.69
C ASP A 240 13.23 -20.48 8.14
N ALA A 241 13.67 -21.30 9.10
CA ALA A 241 13.42 -21.02 10.53
C ALA A 241 14.03 -19.67 10.97
N LYS A 242 15.13 -19.22 10.36
CA LYS A 242 15.77 -17.94 10.69
C LYS A 242 14.97 -16.74 10.20
N LYS A 243 14.44 -16.79 8.97
CA LYS A 243 13.55 -15.76 8.41
C LYS A 243 12.26 -15.68 9.21
N PHE A 244 11.67 -16.83 9.56
CA PHE A 244 10.51 -16.89 10.45
C PHE A 244 10.81 -16.26 11.82
N ALA A 245 11.86 -16.69 12.53
CA ALA A 245 12.24 -16.14 13.84
C ALA A 245 12.56 -14.63 13.78
N ARG A 246 13.21 -14.16 12.71
CA ARG A 246 13.54 -12.73 12.52
C ARG A 246 12.37 -11.88 12.04
N SER A 247 11.27 -12.47 11.56
CA SER A 247 10.08 -11.73 11.12
C SER A 247 9.42 -11.01 12.30
N PRO A 248 8.92 -9.76 12.13
CA PRO A 248 8.07 -9.09 13.12
C PRO A 248 6.88 -9.94 13.57
N GLN A 249 6.34 -9.65 14.76
CA GLN A 249 5.16 -10.34 15.29
C GLN A 249 3.90 -9.61 14.84
N PHE A 250 3.32 -10.09 13.75
CA PHE A 250 2.07 -9.57 13.17
C PHE A 250 0.84 -10.08 13.93
N THR A 251 -0.25 -9.31 13.89
CA THR A 251 -1.61 -9.76 14.23
C THR A 251 -2.44 -9.94 12.95
N GLU A 252 -3.63 -10.53 13.08
CA GLU A 252 -4.60 -10.60 11.97
C GLU A 252 -4.95 -9.21 11.39
N ASP A 253 -5.04 -8.18 12.25
CA ASP A 253 -5.46 -6.83 11.87
C ASP A 253 -4.46 -6.10 10.98
N TYR A 254 -3.17 -6.46 11.01
CA TYR A 254 -2.14 -5.92 10.11
C TYR A 254 -2.56 -5.99 8.65
N PHE A 255 -3.03 -7.17 8.24
CA PHE A 255 -3.35 -7.48 6.84
C PHE A 255 -4.62 -6.78 6.35
N SER A 256 -5.45 -6.24 7.25
CA SER A 256 -6.60 -5.39 6.93
C SER A 256 -6.36 -3.88 7.14
N SER A 257 -5.32 -3.50 7.88
CA SER A 257 -5.05 -2.10 8.27
C SER A 257 -4.86 -1.15 7.08
N GLY A 258 -4.27 -1.63 5.98
CA GLY A 258 -3.80 -0.82 4.86
C GLY A 258 -2.43 -0.16 5.08
N LEU A 259 -1.79 -0.40 6.23
CA LEU A 259 -0.41 -0.04 6.50
C LEU A 259 0.50 -1.19 6.09
N MET A 260 1.69 -0.88 5.56
CA MET A 260 2.70 -1.88 5.19
C MET A 260 4.06 -1.50 5.77
N LEU A 261 4.79 -2.50 6.27
CA LEU A 261 6.16 -2.30 6.73
C LEU A 261 7.10 -2.32 5.51
N PRO A 262 8.03 -1.35 5.38
CA PRO A 262 9.14 -1.44 4.45
C PRO A 262 9.95 -2.74 4.63
N ARG A 263 10.59 -3.23 3.56
CA ARG A 263 11.28 -4.54 3.51
C ARG A 263 12.50 -4.73 4.44
N LYS A 264 12.75 -3.82 5.40
CA LYS A 264 13.94 -3.80 6.27
C LYS A 264 13.68 -4.20 7.73
N TYR A 265 12.43 -4.36 8.16
CA TYR A 265 12.09 -4.58 9.57
C TYR A 265 12.26 -6.04 10.03
N THR A 266 12.88 -6.23 11.19
CA THR A 266 12.98 -7.51 11.93
C THR A 266 12.24 -7.44 13.27
N ALA A 267 11.99 -8.59 13.91
CA ALA A 267 11.36 -8.66 15.23
C ALA A 267 12.07 -7.83 16.31
N ILE A 268 13.39 -7.79 16.24
CA ILE A 268 14.25 -6.95 17.07
C ILE A 268 14.69 -5.75 16.22
N LEU A 269 14.55 -4.54 16.76
CA LEU A 269 15.05 -3.29 16.20
C LEU A 269 16.05 -2.66 17.17
N GLN A 270 17.20 -2.25 16.65
CA GLN A 270 18.20 -1.52 17.44
C GLN A 270 17.89 -0.01 17.40
N ALA A 271 17.97 0.64 18.56
CA ALA A 271 17.92 2.08 18.67
C ALA A 271 19.30 2.67 18.39
N GLU A 272 19.34 3.73 17.59
CA GLU A 272 20.56 4.50 17.37
C GLU A 272 20.50 5.76 18.25
N ASN A 273 21.56 6.03 19.03
CA ASN A 273 21.68 7.23 19.87
C ASN A 273 20.45 7.50 20.78
N GLY A 274 19.82 6.45 21.30
CA GLY A 274 18.63 6.55 22.15
C GLY A 274 17.32 6.78 21.40
N ILE A 275 17.27 6.59 20.08
CA ILE A 275 16.05 6.78 19.27
C ILE A 275 15.85 5.63 18.27
N CYS A 276 14.62 5.14 18.15
CA CYS A 276 14.18 4.19 17.12
C CYS A 276 13.06 4.81 16.27
N VAL A 277 13.10 4.57 14.95
CA VAL A 277 12.11 5.07 13.99
C VAL A 277 11.49 3.93 13.19
N ILE A 278 10.16 3.85 13.21
CA ILE A 278 9.37 2.80 12.58
C ILE A 278 8.46 3.43 11.52
N ASP A 279 8.80 3.20 10.25
CA ASP A 279 8.05 3.68 9.09
C ASP A 279 7.01 2.65 8.64
N PHE A 280 5.86 3.14 8.20
CA PHE A 280 4.81 2.39 7.51
C PHE A 280 4.43 3.11 6.22
N ASP A 281 4.54 2.42 5.08
CA ASP A 281 4.01 2.93 3.82
C ASP A 281 2.49 2.73 3.75
N ASN A 282 1.79 3.69 3.16
CA ASN A 282 0.35 3.64 2.88
C ASN A 282 0.10 3.85 1.38
N HIS A 283 -0.82 3.08 0.81
CA HIS A 283 -1.24 3.18 -0.59
C HIS A 283 -2.74 3.46 -0.76
N ALA A 284 -3.49 3.58 0.34
CA ALA A 284 -4.92 3.86 0.31
C ALA A 284 -5.24 5.33 -0.06
N HIS A 285 -6.43 5.55 -0.62
CA HIS A 285 -7.02 6.89 -0.75
C HIS A 285 -7.63 7.42 0.56
N GLU A 286 -7.59 6.61 1.62
CA GLU A 286 -8.03 6.89 2.98
C GLU A 286 -6.78 6.94 3.88
N GLU A 287 -6.82 7.74 4.95
CA GLU A 287 -5.68 7.91 5.84
C GLU A 287 -5.80 7.00 7.08
N PRO A 288 -5.05 5.89 7.17
CA PRO A 288 -5.03 5.08 8.38
C PRO A 288 -4.34 5.82 9.54
N THR A 289 -4.75 5.51 10.77
CA THR A 289 -4.06 5.93 11.99
C THR A 289 -2.87 5.02 12.28
N VAL A 290 -1.87 5.54 12.99
CA VAL A 290 -0.83 4.72 13.63
C VAL A 290 -0.48 5.31 15.00
N SER A 291 -0.33 4.46 16.00
CA SER A 291 0.13 4.80 17.35
C SER A 291 0.94 3.64 17.93
N ALA A 292 1.69 3.87 19.00
CA ALA A 292 2.41 2.79 19.69
C ALA A 292 2.36 2.96 21.21
N ASP A 293 2.11 1.86 21.91
CA ASP A 293 2.38 1.74 23.33
C ASP A 293 3.75 1.07 23.48
N VAL A 294 4.66 1.71 24.21
CA VAL A 294 6.00 1.17 24.46
C VAL A 294 6.17 0.95 25.96
N ALA A 295 6.58 -0.25 26.35
CA ALA A 295 6.83 -0.63 27.73
C ALA A 295 8.30 -1.03 27.92
N TYR A 296 8.91 -0.63 29.04
CA TYR A 296 10.22 -1.13 29.43
C TYR A 296 10.09 -2.57 29.92
N ASP A 297 10.89 -3.47 29.36
CA ASP A 297 10.93 -4.87 29.76
C ASP A 297 11.77 -5.01 31.02
N LYS A 298 11.19 -5.62 32.06
CA LYS A 298 11.81 -5.74 33.39
C LYS A 298 12.36 -7.14 33.68
N ASP A 299 12.01 -8.11 32.84
CA ASP A 299 12.22 -9.53 33.13
C ASP A 299 13.51 -10.08 32.47
N ASP A 300 14.30 -9.22 31.81
CA ASP A 300 15.63 -9.55 31.29
C ASP A 300 16.68 -9.52 32.42
N GLU A 301 16.75 -10.61 33.19
CA GLU A 301 17.75 -10.81 34.25
C GLU A 301 19.20 -10.90 33.72
N GLU A 302 19.41 -11.18 32.43
CA GLU A 302 20.76 -11.30 31.83
C GLU A 302 21.32 -9.94 31.36
N ASN A 303 20.48 -9.01 30.91
CA ASN A 303 20.86 -7.61 30.62
C ASN A 303 20.27 -6.64 31.65
N SER A 304 20.84 -6.61 32.85
CA SER A 304 20.47 -5.64 33.89
C SER A 304 20.81 -4.19 33.47
N GLY A 305 19.91 -3.58 32.70
CA GLY A 305 19.93 -2.16 32.35
C GLY A 305 19.68 -1.26 33.57
N GLU A 306 19.68 0.05 33.34
CA GLU A 306 19.33 1.01 34.39
C GLU A 306 17.85 0.81 34.81
N SER A 307 17.54 0.95 36.09
CA SER A 307 16.15 0.82 36.54
C SER A 307 15.28 1.93 35.93
N PHE A 308 14.13 1.56 35.36
CA PHE A 308 13.28 2.54 34.68
C PHE A 308 12.83 3.65 35.66
N PRO A 309 13.09 4.94 35.36
CA PRO A 309 12.96 5.99 36.38
C PRO A 309 11.52 6.19 36.87
N PRO A 310 11.30 6.36 38.19
CA PRO A 310 9.97 6.59 38.73
C PRO A 310 9.39 7.92 38.25
N GLY A 311 8.12 7.93 37.86
CA GLY A 311 7.42 9.11 37.37
C GLY A 311 7.58 9.41 35.87
N VAL A 312 8.53 8.77 35.18
CA VAL A 312 8.64 8.84 33.72
C VAL A 312 7.52 8.02 33.08
N ARG A 313 6.86 8.57 32.05
CA ARG A 313 5.84 7.87 31.26
C ARG A 313 6.33 7.71 29.84
N MET A 314 6.39 6.48 29.34
CA MET A 314 6.93 6.22 27.99
C MET A 314 6.09 6.87 26.88
N SER A 315 4.79 7.10 27.10
CA SER A 315 3.92 7.91 26.23
C SER A 315 4.47 9.31 25.91
N ASP A 316 5.29 9.87 26.81
CA ASP A 316 5.86 11.20 26.64
C ASP A 316 7.09 11.21 25.70
N TYR A 317 7.55 10.02 25.33
CA TYR A 317 8.72 9.74 24.49
C TYR A 317 8.36 8.98 23.21
N VAL A 318 7.08 8.90 22.87
CA VAL A 318 6.57 8.29 21.64
C VAL A 318 5.77 9.33 20.88
N ILE A 319 6.07 9.50 19.59
CA ILE A 319 5.32 10.39 18.70
C ILE A 319 5.02 9.69 17.37
N SER A 320 3.90 10.06 16.76
CA SER A 320 3.58 9.70 15.38
C SER A 320 3.68 10.92 14.48
N SER A 321 3.97 10.69 13.19
CA SER A 321 3.89 11.69 12.13
C SER A 321 3.24 11.10 10.89
N SER A 322 2.44 11.93 10.21
CA SER A 322 1.70 11.53 9.01
C SER A 322 2.13 12.33 7.78
N SER A 323 2.14 11.65 6.64
CA SER A 323 2.16 12.20 5.28
C SER A 323 1.24 11.36 4.39
N SER A 324 0.93 11.80 3.17
CA SER A 324 -0.02 11.09 2.28
C SER A 324 0.45 9.70 1.81
N THR A 325 1.75 9.39 1.92
CA THR A 325 2.32 8.11 1.48
C THR A 325 2.95 7.29 2.59
N ARG A 326 3.23 7.91 3.75
CA ARG A 326 3.96 7.28 4.85
C ARG A 326 3.50 7.80 6.21
N LYS A 327 3.39 6.88 7.16
CA LYS A 327 3.23 7.14 8.59
C LYS A 327 4.54 6.75 9.28
N THR A 328 4.97 7.53 10.26
CA THR A 328 6.24 7.31 10.96
C THR A 328 6.00 7.38 12.46
N LEU A 329 6.49 6.40 13.21
CA LEU A 329 6.60 6.44 14.66
C LEU A 329 8.05 6.73 15.04
N ALA A 330 8.28 7.68 15.95
CA ALA A 330 9.59 7.92 16.54
C ALA A 330 9.51 7.72 18.05
N ILE A 331 10.45 6.95 18.59
CA ILE A 331 10.48 6.47 19.96
C ILE A 331 11.85 6.87 20.53
N LYS A 332 11.86 7.68 21.59
CA LYS A 332 13.06 8.10 22.32
C LYS A 332 13.17 7.27 23.61
N PHE A 333 14.35 6.82 24.00
CA PHE A 333 14.52 5.92 25.16
C PHE A 333 15.10 6.68 26.36
N PRO A 334 14.36 6.79 27.49
CA PRO A 334 14.83 7.49 28.69
C PRO A 334 16.08 6.88 29.34
N VAL A 335 16.24 5.55 29.21
CA VAL A 335 17.34 4.75 29.77
C VAL A 335 17.75 3.66 28.77
N ARG A 336 18.88 3.02 29.02
CA ARG A 336 19.33 1.83 28.27
C ARG A 336 18.54 0.59 28.68
N GLY A 337 18.35 -0.34 27.75
CA GLY A 337 17.72 -1.64 28.00
C GLY A 337 16.77 -2.10 26.90
N GLN A 338 15.96 -3.11 27.21
CA GLN A 338 14.98 -3.71 26.31
C GLN A 338 13.59 -3.09 26.51
N TYR A 339 12.86 -2.90 25.41
CA TYR A 339 11.51 -2.36 25.37
C TYR A 339 10.63 -3.19 24.43
N ILE A 340 9.37 -3.38 24.80
CA ILE A 340 8.36 -3.99 23.92
C ILE A 340 7.47 -2.88 23.38
N ALA A 341 7.33 -2.83 22.06
CA ALA A 341 6.50 -1.85 21.36
C ALA A 341 5.29 -2.53 20.69
N ASP A 342 4.10 -2.26 21.21
CA ASP A 342 2.82 -2.63 20.63
C ASP A 342 2.36 -1.51 19.69
N ILE A 343 2.36 -1.78 18.39
CA ILE A 343 1.92 -0.82 17.38
C ILE A 343 0.49 -1.10 17.00
N TYR A 344 -0.31 -0.04 16.99
CA TYR A 344 -1.72 -0.03 16.65
C TYR A 344 -1.96 0.80 15.40
N GLY A 345 -2.95 0.44 14.61
CA GLY A 345 -3.29 1.20 13.42
C GLY A 345 -4.36 0.56 12.54
N GLY A 346 -4.79 1.32 11.53
CA GLY A 346 -5.80 0.89 10.57
C GLY A 346 -6.84 1.97 10.31
N ARG A 347 -8.05 1.55 9.92
CA ARG A 347 -9.16 2.44 9.53
C ARG A 347 -10.37 2.37 10.47
N ASP A 348 -10.41 1.38 11.36
CA ASP A 348 -11.46 1.22 12.36
C ASP A 348 -11.18 2.15 13.55
N THR A 349 -12.22 2.76 14.12
CA THR A 349 -12.11 3.59 15.34
C THR A 349 -11.61 2.80 16.55
N LYS A 350 -11.66 1.46 16.48
CA LYS A 350 -11.06 0.56 17.47
C LYS A 350 -9.52 0.62 17.53
N ASN A 351 -8.85 1.14 16.50
CA ASN A 351 -7.38 1.24 16.40
C ASN A 351 -6.66 -0.05 16.88
N PRO A 352 -6.86 -1.20 16.20
CA PRO A 352 -6.38 -2.50 16.68
C PRO A 352 -4.84 -2.60 16.67
N LYS A 353 -4.30 -3.47 17.52
CA LYS A 353 -2.86 -3.82 17.48
C LYS A 353 -2.56 -4.54 16.17
N ILE A 354 -1.59 -4.06 15.41
CA ILE A 354 -1.21 -4.60 14.11
C ILE A 354 0.13 -5.36 14.14
N VAL A 355 1.13 -4.86 14.87
CA VAL A 355 2.45 -5.50 14.94
C VAL A 355 3.12 -5.21 16.27
N GLN A 356 3.96 -6.14 16.72
CA GLN A 356 4.81 -5.99 17.90
C GLN A 356 6.29 -6.10 17.52
N PHE A 357 7.11 -5.28 18.19
CA PHE A 357 8.56 -5.27 18.08
C PHE A 357 9.23 -5.34 19.46
N CYS A 358 10.39 -5.98 19.53
CA CYS A 358 11.37 -5.80 20.59
C CYS A 358 12.31 -4.66 20.15
N LEU A 359 12.50 -3.65 20.98
CA LEU A 359 13.41 -2.54 20.74
C LEU A 359 14.55 -2.61 21.76
N ILE A 360 15.79 -2.60 21.31
CA ILE A 360 16.97 -2.65 22.17
C ILE A 360 17.66 -1.28 22.10
N CYS A 361 17.97 -0.70 23.25
CA CYS A 361 18.66 0.57 23.38
C CYS A 361 19.97 0.40 24.17
N GLU A 362 21.07 0.18 23.45
CA GLU A 362 22.42 0.02 24.05
C GLU A 362 23.00 1.36 24.53
N ASP A 363 22.72 2.46 23.81
CA ASP A 363 23.20 3.81 24.10
C ASP A 363 22.05 4.82 24.07
N THR A 364 21.96 5.68 25.09
CA THR A 364 21.09 6.88 25.11
C THR A 364 21.80 8.03 25.82
N ILE A 365 21.34 9.26 25.58
CA ILE A 365 21.79 10.45 26.33
C ILE A 365 21.26 10.31 27.76
N ARG A 366 22.09 10.62 28.77
CA ARG A 366 21.71 10.45 30.18
C ARG A 366 20.56 11.39 30.55
N SER A 367 19.39 10.83 30.89
CA SER A 367 18.14 11.57 31.16
C SER A 367 17.74 12.49 30.00
N PRO A 368 17.40 11.95 28.81
CA PRO A 368 17.00 12.75 27.67
C PRO A 368 15.62 13.38 27.92
N PRO A 369 15.36 14.60 27.42
CA PRO A 369 14.05 15.22 27.57
C PRO A 369 12.97 14.51 26.72
N PRO A 370 11.68 14.55 27.13
CA PRO A 370 10.57 14.09 26.31
C PRO A 370 10.45 14.91 25.02
N PHE A 371 9.55 14.52 24.10
CA PHE A 371 9.31 15.34 22.91
C PHE A 371 8.58 16.66 23.26
N PRO A 372 8.98 17.81 22.69
CA PRO A 372 8.48 19.14 23.08
C PRO A 372 6.99 19.35 22.78
N LEU A 373 6.43 18.60 21.82
CA LEU A 373 4.99 18.55 21.54
C LEU A 373 4.52 17.10 21.39
N ARG A 374 3.28 16.86 21.84
CA ARG A 374 2.59 15.56 21.76
C ARG A 374 1.15 15.77 21.24
N PRO A 375 0.97 16.11 19.95
CA PRO A 375 -0.35 16.25 19.36
C PRO A 375 -1.07 14.89 19.27
N GLU A 376 -2.33 14.81 19.68
CA GLU A 376 -3.13 13.56 19.71
C GLU A 376 -3.26 12.88 18.34
N GLU A 377 -3.36 13.67 17.26
CA GLU A 377 -3.42 13.20 15.86
C GLU A 377 -2.02 13.00 15.23
N GLY A 378 -0.94 13.19 16.00
CA GLY A 378 0.43 13.18 15.50
C GLY A 378 0.87 14.47 14.80
N PHE A 379 2.13 14.49 14.37
CA PHE A 379 2.74 15.61 13.64
C PHE A 379 2.39 15.56 12.15
N GLY A 380 1.95 16.69 11.61
CA GLY A 380 1.49 16.88 10.23
C GLY A 380 0.31 17.86 10.17
N LEU A 381 -0.48 17.75 9.10
CA LEU A 381 -1.76 18.45 8.95
C LEU A 381 -2.86 17.76 9.76
N ARG A 382 -3.64 18.52 10.52
CA ARG A 382 -4.85 18.02 11.20
C ARG A 382 -6.05 18.10 10.26
N ALA A 383 -6.36 17.00 9.57
CA ALA A 383 -7.30 16.98 8.45
C ALA A 383 -8.67 17.61 8.77
N GLY A 384 -9.28 17.27 9.91
CA GLY A 384 -10.61 17.78 10.30
C GLY A 384 -10.67 19.30 10.57
N PRO A 385 -9.83 19.83 11.48
CA PRO A 385 -9.70 21.28 11.68
C PRO A 385 -9.29 22.04 10.41
N ALA A 386 -8.33 21.50 9.64
CA ALA A 386 -7.87 22.11 8.41
C ALA A 386 -8.97 22.19 7.35
N SER A 387 -9.70 21.10 7.07
CA SER A 387 -10.79 21.10 6.09
C SER A 387 -11.92 22.05 6.49
N THR A 388 -12.24 22.12 7.78
CA THR A 388 -13.28 23.02 8.32
C THR A 388 -12.90 24.50 8.17
N LEU A 389 -11.61 24.82 8.22
CA LEU A 389 -11.08 26.17 8.02
C LEU A 389 -10.69 26.47 6.56
N GLY A 390 -10.86 25.53 5.63
CA GLY A 390 -10.51 25.71 4.22
C GLY A 390 -9.00 25.70 3.95
N VAL A 391 -8.23 25.00 4.80
CA VAL A 391 -6.77 24.86 4.70
C VAL A 391 -6.41 23.58 3.94
N SER A 392 -5.47 23.67 3.01
CA SER A 392 -5.01 22.55 2.15
C SER A 392 -3.58 22.76 1.64
N ASP A 393 -3.04 21.77 0.90
CA ASP A 393 -1.73 21.85 0.22
C ASP A 393 -0.56 22.31 1.10
N ILE A 394 -0.41 21.70 2.28
CA ILE A 394 0.62 22.11 3.25
C ILE A 394 2.03 21.67 2.82
N VAL A 395 3.00 22.55 3.04
CA VAL A 395 4.42 22.36 2.74
C VAL A 395 5.24 22.84 3.94
N PRO A 396 6.16 22.04 4.52
CA PRO A 396 6.40 20.63 4.23
C PRO A 396 5.21 19.73 4.57
N GLU A 397 5.04 18.64 3.82
CA GLU A 397 3.97 17.66 4.07
C GLU A 397 4.28 16.74 5.27
N SER A 398 5.55 16.38 5.46
CA SER A 398 5.99 15.57 6.61
C SER A 398 5.98 16.39 7.89
N GLY A 399 5.33 15.87 8.93
CA GLY A 399 5.32 16.48 10.26
C GLY A 399 6.69 16.51 10.95
N ILE A 400 7.62 15.61 10.59
CA ILE A 400 9.02 15.68 11.04
C ILE A 400 9.85 16.38 9.97
N VAL A 401 10.47 17.51 10.34
CA VAL A 401 11.16 18.41 9.42
C VAL A 401 12.62 18.58 9.84
N LEU A 402 13.53 18.25 8.93
CA LEU A 402 14.96 18.44 9.12
C LEU A 402 15.34 19.93 8.98
N VAL A 403 16.14 20.40 9.94
CA VAL A 403 16.62 21.80 10.06
C VAL A 403 18.07 21.88 10.54
N ARG A 404 18.68 23.06 10.39
CA ARG A 404 19.94 23.47 11.03
C ARG A 404 19.72 24.72 11.91
N ALA A 405 20.59 24.94 12.89
CA ALA A 405 20.67 26.19 13.64
C ALA A 405 20.79 27.39 12.68
N THR A 406 20.14 28.51 13.02
CA THR A 406 20.04 29.75 12.21
C THR A 406 19.33 29.61 10.84
N GLN A 407 18.90 28.41 10.44
CA GLN A 407 18.21 28.21 9.16
C GLN A 407 16.84 28.87 9.18
N ILE A 408 16.51 29.59 8.11
CA ILE A 408 15.13 30.04 7.86
C ILE A 408 14.35 28.91 7.20
N LYS A 409 13.26 28.47 7.84
CA LYS A 409 12.33 27.46 7.32
C LYS A 409 10.95 28.07 7.11
N TYR A 410 10.34 27.79 5.97
CA TYR A 410 8.99 28.23 5.63
C TYR A 410 8.02 27.06 5.67
N PHE A 411 6.87 27.31 6.29
CA PHE A 411 5.71 26.44 6.33
C PHE A 411 4.58 27.18 5.62
N SER A 412 3.94 26.59 4.62
CA SER A 412 2.91 27.28 3.85
C SER A 412 1.77 26.37 3.45
N PHE A 413 0.57 26.93 3.32
CA PHE A 413 -0.65 26.21 2.98
C PHE A 413 -1.62 27.11 2.20
N THR A 414 -2.39 26.51 1.29
CA THR A 414 -3.48 27.18 0.57
C THR A 414 -4.66 27.40 1.52
N ILE A 415 -5.27 28.59 1.45
CA ILE A 415 -6.50 28.94 2.20
C ILE A 415 -7.62 29.31 1.24
N THR A 416 -8.83 28.76 1.45
CA THR A 416 -10.01 29.08 0.62
C THR A 416 -10.88 30.21 1.18
N GLN A 417 -10.54 30.72 2.36
CA GLN A 417 -11.23 31.81 3.05
C GLN A 417 -10.23 32.64 3.86
N PRO A 418 -10.54 33.91 4.21
CA PRO A 418 -9.65 34.73 5.05
C PRO A 418 -9.52 34.15 6.47
N LEU A 419 -8.27 33.91 6.90
CA LEU A 419 -7.94 33.40 8.23
C LEU A 419 -7.00 34.35 8.97
N GLU A 420 -7.15 34.40 10.29
CA GLU A 420 -6.09 34.86 11.20
C GLU A 420 -5.27 33.64 11.62
N ILE A 421 -3.93 33.78 11.60
CA ILE A 421 -2.97 32.69 11.81
C ILE A 421 -2.05 33.07 12.95
N GLN A 422 -1.88 32.14 13.90
CA GLN A 422 -0.90 32.23 14.99
C GLN A 422 -0.04 30.98 14.94
N ALA A 423 1.27 31.14 15.11
CA ALA A 423 2.19 30.02 15.25
C ALA A 423 3.05 30.22 16.50
N LYS A 424 3.38 29.10 17.15
CA LYS A 424 4.15 29.07 18.39
C LYS A 424 5.24 28.02 18.29
N LEU A 425 6.47 28.38 18.65
CA LEU A 425 7.57 27.44 18.81
C LEU A 425 7.68 27.02 20.27
N VAL A 426 8.03 25.76 20.50
CA VAL A 426 8.12 25.13 21.82
C VAL A 426 9.42 24.33 21.88
N HIS A 427 10.15 24.49 22.97
CA HIS A 427 11.34 23.74 23.31
C HIS A 427 11.22 23.29 24.78
N ASP A 428 11.99 22.28 25.19
CA ASP A 428 11.88 21.75 26.55
C ASP A 428 12.57 22.66 27.59
N THR A 429 13.62 23.39 27.20
CA THR A 429 14.41 24.23 28.12
C THR A 429 14.26 25.74 27.94
N ALA A 430 13.81 26.21 26.76
CA ALA A 430 13.63 27.64 26.49
C ALA A 430 12.21 28.12 26.82
N SER A 431 12.07 29.37 27.33
CA SER A 431 10.74 29.90 27.63
C SER A 431 9.98 30.22 26.34
N PRO A 432 8.64 30.02 26.29
CA PRO A 432 7.89 30.29 25.07
C PRO A 432 7.93 31.76 24.61
N ALA A 433 8.13 32.71 25.54
CA ALA A 433 8.20 34.14 25.21
C ALA A 433 9.50 34.49 24.46
N ASP A 434 10.61 33.83 24.80
CA ASP A 434 11.90 34.02 24.13
C ASP A 434 11.89 33.45 22.68
N LEU A 435 10.94 32.55 22.40
CA LEU A 435 10.79 31.90 21.10
C LEU A 435 9.79 32.59 20.15
N ASP A 436 9.00 33.56 20.63
CA ASP A 436 8.00 34.26 19.81
C ASP A 436 8.66 35.10 18.69
N ASP A 437 9.81 35.75 18.96
CA ASP A 437 10.57 36.53 17.97
C ASP A 437 11.14 35.68 16.80
N PHE A 438 11.27 34.36 17.01
CA PHE A 438 11.77 33.42 16.01
C PHE A 438 10.68 32.97 15.03
N VAL A 439 9.41 33.31 15.26
CA VAL A 439 8.27 32.91 14.44
C VAL A 439 7.52 34.13 13.90
N SER A 440 7.26 34.15 12.59
CA SER A 440 6.45 35.20 11.98
C SER A 440 5.41 34.61 11.02
N CYS A 441 4.18 35.11 11.11
CA CYS A 441 3.06 34.69 10.27
C CYS A 441 2.76 35.76 9.21
N GLN A 442 2.50 35.33 7.98
CA GLN A 442 2.07 36.16 6.86
C GLN A 442 0.85 35.52 6.20
N VAL A 443 -0.17 36.32 5.89
CA VAL A 443 -1.42 35.86 5.27
C VAL A 443 -1.67 36.68 4.02
N THR A 444 -1.91 35.98 2.90
CA THR A 444 -2.34 36.57 1.63
C THR A 444 -3.79 36.18 1.33
N GLN A 445 -4.36 36.59 0.20
CA GLN A 445 -5.74 36.23 -0.16
C GLN A 445 -5.96 34.71 -0.35
N HIS A 446 -4.91 33.94 -0.66
CA HIS A 446 -5.01 32.53 -1.06
C HIS A 446 -3.99 31.60 -0.37
N GLN A 447 -3.04 32.14 0.38
CA GLN A 447 -1.98 31.37 1.04
C GLN A 447 -1.66 31.92 2.43
N GLY A 448 -1.57 31.03 3.42
CA GLY A 448 -0.93 31.29 4.71
C GLY A 448 0.52 30.83 4.68
N GLN A 449 1.41 31.60 5.31
CA GLN A 449 2.82 31.25 5.47
C GLN A 449 3.29 31.55 6.90
N VAL A 450 4.03 30.62 7.49
CA VAL A 450 4.75 30.77 8.75
C VAL A 450 6.24 30.65 8.43
N LYS A 451 7.01 31.68 8.78
CA LYS A 451 8.47 31.69 8.72
C LYS A 451 9.00 31.41 10.13
N VAL A 452 9.82 30.38 10.25
CA VAL A 452 10.59 30.09 11.47
C VAL A 452 12.06 30.37 11.17
N VAL A 453 12.70 31.19 12.01
CA VAL A 453 14.16 31.26 12.10
C VAL A 453 14.55 30.25 13.18
N VAL A 454 15.30 29.21 12.84
CA VAL A 454 15.61 28.14 13.80
C VAL A 454 16.61 28.68 14.84
N PRO A 455 16.28 28.66 16.15
CA PRO A 455 17.20 29.13 17.19
C PRO A 455 18.50 28.33 17.22
N GLU A 456 19.56 28.93 17.76
CA GLU A 456 20.82 28.25 18.02
C GLU A 456 20.80 27.65 19.42
N GLU A 457 20.44 26.36 19.51
CA GLU A 457 20.41 25.59 20.75
C GLU A 457 21.29 24.33 20.60
N PRO A 458 21.94 23.83 21.68
CA PRO A 458 22.79 22.64 21.63
C PRO A 458 22.06 21.38 21.13
N ASN A 459 20.76 21.29 21.43
CA ASN A 459 19.87 20.24 20.97
C ASN A 459 18.76 20.85 20.10
N LEU A 460 18.91 20.75 18.77
CA LEU A 460 17.89 21.16 17.80
C LEU A 460 16.73 20.17 17.78
N GLU A 461 15.80 20.31 18.73
CA GLU A 461 14.53 19.58 18.80
C GLU A 461 13.41 20.53 19.25
N PHE A 462 12.65 21.09 18.30
CA PHE A 462 11.59 22.05 18.57
C PHE A 462 10.23 21.55 18.08
N GLY A 463 9.17 21.85 18.83
CA GLY A 463 7.80 21.69 18.39
C GLY A 463 7.24 23.01 17.83
N LEU A 464 6.82 23.04 16.57
CA LEU A 464 6.08 24.15 15.98
C LEU A 464 4.59 23.82 15.93
N GLN A 465 3.76 24.65 16.57
CA GLN A 465 2.30 24.54 16.53
C GLN A 465 1.73 25.69 15.68
N ILE A 466 0.94 25.37 14.65
CA ILE A 466 0.26 26.35 13.79
C ILE A 466 -1.24 26.25 14.03
N SER A 467 -1.84 27.39 14.39
CA SER A 467 -3.26 27.52 14.71
C SER A 467 -3.90 28.63 13.88
N ALA A 468 -5.17 28.47 13.53
CA ALA A 468 -5.90 29.44 12.73
C ALA A 468 -7.35 29.62 13.21
N ARG A 469 -7.95 30.75 12.84
CA ARG A 469 -9.39 31.02 12.99
C ARG A 469 -9.90 31.84 11.81
N PRO A 470 -11.22 31.87 11.53
CA PRO A 470 -11.78 32.76 10.52
C PRO A 470 -11.52 34.23 10.89
N ALA A 471 -11.08 35.03 9.92
CA ALA A 471 -10.74 36.43 10.16
C ALA A 471 -11.97 37.25 10.61
N ASN A 472 -11.74 38.24 11.47
CA ASN A 472 -12.77 39.08 12.10
C ASN A 472 -13.77 38.29 12.98
N THR A 473 -13.36 37.16 13.56
CA THR A 473 -14.19 36.41 14.50
C THR A 473 -13.55 36.28 15.88
N SER A 474 -14.38 36.34 16.92
CA SER A 474 -13.99 36.08 18.32
C SER A 474 -13.82 34.59 18.64
N ARG A 475 -13.79 33.72 17.62
CA ARG A 475 -13.59 32.28 17.82
C ARG A 475 -12.18 32.01 18.36
N PRO A 476 -11.99 30.94 19.17
CA PRO A 476 -10.66 30.51 19.59
C PRO A 476 -9.85 30.03 18.39
N HIS A 477 -8.53 30.22 18.44
CA HIS A 477 -7.62 29.62 17.47
C HIS A 477 -7.66 28.10 17.59
N THR A 478 -7.78 27.41 16.46
CA THR A 478 -7.78 25.95 16.38
C THR A 478 -6.48 25.48 15.73
N VAL A 479 -5.81 24.49 16.33
CA VAL A 479 -4.57 23.92 15.77
C VAL A 479 -4.88 23.23 14.44
N ILE A 480 -4.25 23.71 13.36
CA ILE A 480 -4.40 23.16 12.00
C ILE A 480 -3.21 22.28 11.58
N ALA A 481 -2.02 22.52 12.14
CA ALA A 481 -0.85 21.70 11.89
C ALA A 481 0.10 21.72 13.09
N SER A 482 0.91 20.67 13.22
CA SER A 482 2.00 20.59 14.21
C SER A 482 3.20 19.94 13.57
N TYR A 483 4.40 20.48 13.81
CA TYR A 483 5.66 19.97 13.28
C TYR A 483 6.68 19.72 14.38
N LEU A 484 7.50 18.68 14.23
CA LEU A 484 8.73 18.51 14.99
C LEU A 484 9.90 18.92 14.08
N LEU A 485 10.66 19.92 14.52
CA LEU A 485 11.86 20.40 13.86
C LEU A 485 13.05 19.73 14.52
N VAL A 486 13.85 18.97 13.76
CA VAL A 486 14.99 18.21 14.26
C VAL A 486 16.25 18.46 13.45
N ASP A 487 17.42 18.31 14.08
CA ASP A 487 18.73 18.40 13.42
C ASP A 487 18.80 17.60 12.10
N GLU A 488 19.53 18.12 11.10
CA GLU A 488 19.63 17.46 9.79
C GLU A 488 20.29 16.06 9.84
N ASN A 489 21.08 15.77 10.88
CA ASN A 489 21.68 14.46 11.08
C ASN A 489 20.76 13.49 11.85
N TRP A 490 19.56 13.90 12.28
CA TRP A 490 18.60 13.03 12.98
C TRP A 490 18.36 11.71 12.23
N ARG A 491 18.19 11.74 10.91
CA ARG A 491 18.01 10.52 10.09
C ARG A 491 19.25 9.64 9.93
N LYS A 492 20.45 10.17 10.19
CA LYS A 492 21.71 9.40 10.25
C LYS A 492 21.98 8.82 11.65
N LYS A 493 21.17 9.22 12.63
CA LYS A 493 21.21 8.81 14.04
C LYS A 493 20.00 7.93 14.41
N THR A 494 19.17 7.52 13.44
CA THR A 494 17.89 6.82 13.64
C THR A 494 17.59 5.78 12.55
N ALA A 495 18.59 5.37 11.79
CA ALA A 495 18.43 4.33 10.80
C ALA A 495 18.28 2.97 11.51
N VAL A 496 17.33 2.14 11.08
CA VAL A 496 17.23 0.77 11.59
C VAL A 496 18.37 -0.06 10.98
N VAL A 497 19.53 -0.03 11.63
CA VAL A 497 20.72 -0.80 11.22
C VAL A 497 20.64 -2.21 11.80
N ALA A 498 20.60 -3.19 10.90
CA ALA A 498 20.78 -4.60 11.27
C ALA A 498 22.20 -4.81 11.86
N PRO A 499 22.37 -5.70 12.85
CA PRO A 499 23.57 -5.76 13.69
C PRO A 499 24.87 -5.84 12.89
N THR A 500 25.65 -4.76 12.91
CA THR A 500 26.97 -4.68 12.29
C THR A 500 27.97 -5.44 13.14
N LYS A 501 28.51 -6.54 12.59
CA LYS A 501 29.65 -7.26 13.19
C LYS A 501 30.82 -6.30 13.40
N ASN A 502 31.53 -6.42 14.53
CA ASN A 502 32.83 -5.78 14.72
C ASN A 502 33.77 -6.11 13.55
N ILE A 503 34.23 -5.08 12.83
CA ILE A 503 35.09 -5.24 11.65
C ILE A 503 36.54 -4.90 12.01
N ASN A 504 37.46 -5.84 11.73
CA ASN A 504 38.89 -5.64 11.87
C ASN A 504 39.40 -4.57 10.89
N LYS A 505 40.47 -3.85 11.27
CA LYS A 505 41.11 -2.74 10.51
C LYS A 505 41.27 -2.98 8.98
N SER A 506 41.55 -4.22 8.56
CA SER A 506 41.66 -4.61 7.14
C SER A 506 40.36 -4.46 6.33
N GLY A 507 39.18 -4.52 6.96
CA GLY A 507 37.88 -4.35 6.29
C GLY A 507 37.57 -2.87 6.00
N SER A 508 37.90 -1.99 6.94
CA SER A 508 37.81 -0.53 6.77
C SER A 508 38.64 -0.05 5.57
N ASP A 509 39.85 -0.58 5.40
CA ASP A 509 40.73 -0.25 4.26
C ASP A 509 40.24 -0.84 2.93
N ALA A 510 39.42 -1.90 2.94
CA ALA A 510 38.79 -2.44 1.74
C ALA A 510 37.65 -1.54 1.26
N VAL A 511 36.77 -1.11 2.18
CA VAL A 511 35.65 -0.20 1.86
C VAL A 511 36.16 1.18 1.44
N ARG A 512 37.21 1.70 2.09
CA ARG A 512 37.85 2.95 1.68
C ARG A 512 38.39 2.89 0.24
N ARG A 513 39.04 1.79 -0.14
CA ARG A 513 39.49 1.56 -1.54
C ARG A 513 38.32 1.43 -2.51
N ALA A 514 37.23 0.78 -2.11
CA ALA A 514 36.03 0.66 -2.93
C ALA A 514 35.38 2.03 -3.21
N LEU A 515 35.27 2.91 -2.21
CA LEU A 515 34.78 4.28 -2.36
C LEU A 515 35.63 5.11 -3.33
N VAL A 516 36.96 5.06 -3.21
CA VAL A 516 37.88 5.75 -4.13
C VAL A 516 37.75 5.20 -5.56
N ALA A 517 37.66 3.88 -5.73
CA ALA A 517 37.47 3.26 -7.03
C ALA A 517 36.10 3.55 -7.67
N ALA A 518 35.04 3.67 -6.86
CA ALA A 518 33.71 4.09 -7.33
C ALA A 518 33.71 5.56 -7.77
N THR A 519 34.42 6.43 -7.03
CA THR A 519 34.55 7.87 -7.34
C THR A 519 35.21 8.13 -8.70
N GLN A 520 36.06 7.21 -9.17
CA GLN A 520 36.69 7.29 -10.50
C GLN A 520 35.76 6.85 -11.64
N LYS A 521 34.63 6.19 -11.36
CA LYS A 521 33.69 5.67 -12.37
C LYS A 521 32.47 6.57 -12.49
N SER A 522 31.91 6.66 -13.71
CA SER A 522 30.70 7.45 -14.00
C SER A 522 29.41 6.67 -13.73
N ASP A 523 29.34 5.95 -12.61
CA ASP A 523 28.27 5.02 -12.26
C ASP A 523 27.61 5.48 -10.95
N ILE A 524 26.42 6.08 -11.07
CA ILE A 524 25.67 6.65 -9.93
C ILE A 524 25.34 5.55 -8.92
N GLY A 525 24.81 4.41 -9.35
CA GLY A 525 24.36 3.35 -8.44
C GLY A 525 25.51 2.73 -7.64
N ARG A 526 26.67 2.52 -8.28
CA ARG A 526 27.87 2.05 -7.57
C ARG A 526 28.44 3.10 -6.61
N LEU A 527 28.37 4.38 -6.96
CA LEU A 527 28.87 5.46 -6.10
C LEU A 527 27.97 5.71 -4.89
N GLU A 528 26.64 5.68 -5.06
CA GLU A 528 25.66 5.71 -3.97
C GLU A 528 25.89 4.54 -3.00
N LYS A 529 26.01 3.31 -3.51
CA LYS A 529 26.26 2.12 -2.67
C LYS A 529 27.61 2.20 -1.94
N ALA A 530 28.66 2.69 -2.58
CA ALA A 530 29.96 2.83 -1.93
C ALA A 530 29.97 3.92 -0.84
N ILE A 531 29.16 4.97 -1.00
CA ILE A 531 28.91 5.99 0.03
C ILE A 531 28.10 5.38 1.19
N GLU A 532 27.02 4.64 0.91
CA GLU A 532 26.22 3.93 1.91
C GLU A 532 27.06 2.93 2.70
N ASP A 533 27.88 2.11 2.03
CA ASP A 533 28.79 1.14 2.65
C ASP A 533 29.87 1.81 3.53
N PHE A 534 30.33 3.02 3.17
CA PHE A 534 31.30 3.78 3.95
C PHE A 534 30.66 4.46 5.17
N GLU A 535 29.48 5.07 5.00
CA GLU A 535 28.72 5.74 6.07
C GLU A 535 28.20 4.71 7.10
N ARG A 536 27.70 3.55 6.65
CA ARG A 536 27.24 2.44 7.53
C ARG A 536 28.35 1.86 8.42
N LEU A 537 29.62 2.05 8.08
CA LEU A 537 30.77 1.60 8.87
C LEU A 537 31.40 2.71 9.73
N GLY A 538 30.81 3.91 9.78
CA GLY A 538 31.28 5.00 10.65
C GLY A 538 32.72 5.46 10.40
N LEU A 539 33.22 5.28 9.17
CA LEU A 539 34.62 5.58 8.85
C LEU A 539 34.89 7.09 8.80
N SER A 540 36.04 7.53 9.31
CA SER A 540 36.45 8.93 9.26
C SER A 540 36.64 9.42 7.82
N ASP A 541 36.05 10.56 7.45
CA ASP A 541 36.30 11.18 6.14
C ASP A 541 37.73 11.76 6.10
N ASN A 542 38.55 11.25 5.19
CA ASN A 542 39.90 11.74 4.93
C ASN A 542 39.91 12.58 3.63
N GLY A 543 38.79 13.23 3.33
CA GLY A 543 38.47 13.94 2.09
C GLY A 543 37.99 13.03 0.95
N ASP A 544 37.92 11.72 1.17
CA ASP A 544 37.45 10.73 0.21
C ASP A 544 35.93 10.66 0.10
N LEU A 545 35.21 10.72 1.22
CA LEU A 545 33.74 10.82 1.21
C LEU A 545 33.30 12.17 0.64
N THR A 546 33.99 13.25 0.99
CA THR A 546 33.76 14.59 0.42
C THR A 546 33.99 14.63 -1.10
N ARG A 547 35.01 13.95 -1.64
CA ARG A 547 35.22 13.81 -3.09
C ARG A 547 34.13 12.95 -3.76
N ALA A 548 33.74 11.84 -3.14
CA ALA A 548 32.69 10.97 -3.63
C ALA A 548 31.34 11.70 -3.75
N ARG A 549 30.93 12.44 -2.72
CA ARG A 549 29.71 13.26 -2.73
C ARG A 549 29.74 14.35 -3.80
N HIS A 550 30.85 15.08 -3.96
CA HIS A 550 30.98 16.06 -5.06
C HIS A 550 30.83 15.41 -6.45
N LYS A 551 31.45 14.25 -6.66
CA LYS A 551 31.33 13.53 -7.93
C LYS A 551 29.91 13.04 -8.18
N LEU A 552 29.22 12.60 -7.14
CA LEU A 552 27.82 12.18 -7.20
C LEU A 552 26.89 13.33 -7.60
N VAL A 553 27.09 14.54 -7.06
CA VAL A 553 26.38 15.77 -7.49
C VAL A 553 26.61 16.04 -8.98
N GLU A 554 27.86 16.01 -9.44
CA GLU A 554 28.21 16.23 -10.87
C GLU A 554 27.49 15.23 -11.79
N LEU A 555 27.46 13.95 -11.42
CA LEU A 555 26.80 12.89 -12.19
C LEU A 555 25.28 13.06 -12.23
N HIS A 556 24.64 13.40 -11.11
CA HIS A 556 23.19 13.67 -11.06
C HIS A 556 22.82 14.89 -11.90
N LEU A 557 23.56 16.00 -11.81
CA LEU A 557 23.32 17.19 -12.63
C LEU A 557 23.48 16.89 -14.12
N LYS A 558 24.50 16.11 -14.51
CA LYS A 558 24.70 15.66 -15.90
C LYS A 558 23.56 14.77 -16.38
N ASN A 559 23.08 13.84 -15.55
CA ASN A 559 21.95 12.97 -15.89
C ASN A 559 20.64 13.78 -16.04
N LEU A 560 20.34 14.68 -15.10
CA LEU A 560 19.17 15.57 -15.17
C LEU A 560 19.17 16.40 -16.46
N ARG A 561 20.29 17.08 -16.78
CA ARG A 561 20.44 17.82 -18.06
C ARG A 561 20.15 16.94 -19.28
N MET A 562 20.72 15.73 -19.32
CA MET A 562 20.50 14.79 -20.42
C MET A 562 19.04 14.34 -20.55
N ARG A 563 18.38 13.96 -19.45
CA ARG A 563 16.98 13.49 -19.50
C ARG A 563 15.99 14.60 -19.82
N THR A 564 16.25 15.82 -19.35
CA THR A 564 15.47 17.01 -19.72
C THR A 564 15.54 17.28 -21.23
N LEU A 565 16.72 17.12 -21.85
CA LEU A 565 16.91 17.24 -23.29
C LEU A 565 16.29 16.07 -24.09
N GLU A 566 16.33 14.85 -23.56
CA GLU A 566 15.68 13.68 -24.19
C GLU A 566 14.15 13.82 -24.28
N ARG A 567 13.53 14.64 -23.40
CA ARG A 567 12.08 14.88 -23.32
C ARG A 567 11.22 13.61 -23.27
N LYS A 568 11.76 12.52 -22.72
CA LYS A 568 11.05 11.27 -22.46
C LYS A 568 10.61 11.23 -20.99
N LEU A 569 9.31 11.06 -20.75
CA LEU A 569 8.76 11.14 -19.39
C LEU A 569 9.37 10.10 -18.45
N ASP A 570 9.39 8.83 -18.84
CA ASP A 570 9.73 7.76 -17.89
C ASP A 570 11.23 7.79 -17.47
N PRO A 571 12.22 7.99 -18.38
CA PRO A 571 13.62 8.23 -17.99
C PRO A 571 13.85 9.51 -17.17
N LEU A 572 13.08 10.57 -17.42
CA LEU A 572 13.14 11.83 -16.67
C LEU A 572 12.57 11.65 -15.25
N ASP A 573 11.45 10.94 -15.11
CA ASP A 573 10.86 10.57 -13.82
C ASP A 573 11.85 9.73 -12.99
N SER A 574 12.52 8.75 -13.60
CA SER A 574 13.59 7.97 -12.94
C SER A 574 14.78 8.83 -12.51
N ALA A 575 15.25 9.76 -13.34
CA ALA A 575 16.38 10.63 -13.00
C ALA A 575 16.05 11.65 -11.88
N ILE A 576 14.85 12.24 -11.91
CA ILE A 576 14.37 13.12 -10.83
C ILE A 576 14.19 12.32 -9.53
N HIS A 577 13.65 11.10 -9.61
CA HIS A 577 13.50 10.24 -8.43
C HIS A 577 14.87 9.88 -7.82
N ALA A 578 15.81 9.38 -8.63
CA ALA A 578 17.16 9.03 -8.18
C ALA A 578 17.90 10.23 -7.55
N ALA A 579 17.76 11.43 -8.11
CA ALA A 579 18.33 12.66 -7.55
C ALA A 579 17.67 13.08 -6.21
N LYS A 580 16.38 12.79 -6.01
CA LYS A 580 15.66 13.07 -4.75
C LYS A 580 15.90 12.02 -3.66
N THR A 581 16.18 10.77 -4.02
CA THR A 581 16.52 9.70 -3.06
C THR A 581 18.02 9.61 -2.75
N SER A 582 18.85 10.37 -3.47
CA SER A 582 20.31 10.40 -3.32
C SER A 582 20.78 10.90 -1.94
N HIS A 583 21.93 10.41 -1.48
CA HIS A 583 22.66 10.95 -0.33
C HIS A 583 23.03 12.44 -0.48
N VAL A 584 23.06 12.98 -1.70
CA VAL A 584 23.34 14.40 -1.98
C VAL A 584 22.11 15.21 -2.43
N SER A 585 20.90 14.66 -2.24
CA SER A 585 19.63 15.31 -2.61
C SER A 585 19.49 16.76 -2.12
N SER A 586 19.96 17.07 -0.91
CA SER A 586 19.98 18.42 -0.33
C SER A 586 20.74 19.45 -1.18
N HIS A 587 21.76 19.02 -1.93
CA HIS A 587 22.55 19.88 -2.81
C HIS A 587 21.96 19.98 -4.22
N LEU A 588 21.00 19.12 -4.56
CA LEU A 588 20.40 19.04 -5.90
C LEU A 588 19.06 19.78 -6.00
N ILE A 589 18.29 19.86 -4.91
CA ILE A 589 16.91 20.42 -4.89
C ILE A 589 16.85 21.86 -5.45
N ASP A 590 17.77 22.74 -5.03
CA ASP A 590 17.73 24.16 -5.43
C ASP A 590 18.38 24.46 -6.78
N THR A 591 19.00 23.47 -7.42
CA THR A 591 19.73 23.65 -8.68
C THR A 591 18.83 23.99 -9.84
N LYS A 592 19.39 24.70 -10.83
CA LYS A 592 18.67 25.05 -12.06
C LYS A 592 18.24 23.79 -12.81
N GLU A 593 19.11 22.78 -12.84
CA GLU A 593 18.89 21.51 -13.51
C GLU A 593 17.69 20.74 -12.95
N MET A 594 17.50 20.74 -11.63
CA MET A 594 16.32 20.15 -10.99
C MET A 594 15.06 20.92 -11.38
N LYS A 595 15.08 22.26 -11.30
CA LYS A 595 13.94 23.12 -11.66
C LYS A 595 13.54 22.97 -13.14
N ASP A 596 14.51 22.94 -14.05
CA ASP A 596 14.30 22.70 -15.48
C ASP A 596 13.76 21.29 -15.74
N ALA A 597 14.25 20.26 -15.02
CA ALA A 597 13.77 18.88 -15.11
C ALA A 597 12.32 18.73 -14.62
N GLU A 598 11.98 19.34 -13.48
CA GLU A 598 10.61 19.33 -12.95
C GLU A 598 9.63 20.09 -13.85
N ALA A 599 10.04 21.23 -14.43
CA ALA A 599 9.25 21.96 -15.41
C ALA A 599 8.99 21.12 -16.67
N ALA A 600 10.01 20.43 -17.19
CA ALA A 600 9.89 19.52 -18.32
C ALA A 600 9.00 18.30 -18.00
N GLN A 601 9.15 17.69 -16.82
CA GLN A 601 8.27 16.62 -16.33
C GLN A 601 6.81 17.09 -16.27
N LYS A 602 6.56 18.27 -15.68
CA LYS A 602 5.23 18.88 -15.57
C LYS A 602 4.60 19.10 -16.95
N GLN A 603 5.37 19.57 -17.94
CA GLN A 603 4.91 19.69 -19.32
C GLN A 603 4.61 18.32 -19.96
N LEU A 604 5.53 17.36 -19.90
CA LEU A 604 5.37 16.04 -20.52
C LEU A 604 4.16 15.28 -19.95
N ARG A 605 3.86 15.43 -18.65
CA ARG A 605 2.64 14.88 -18.02
C ARG A 605 1.35 15.49 -18.57
N ARG A 606 1.32 16.82 -18.82
CA ARG A 606 0.18 17.48 -19.51
C ARG A 606 0.01 16.94 -20.93
N LEU A 607 1.09 16.85 -21.72
CA LEU A 607 1.06 16.30 -23.08
C LEU A 607 0.55 14.84 -23.10
N LYS A 608 0.99 14.00 -22.15
CA LYS A 608 0.52 12.61 -22.00
C LYS A 608 -0.98 12.54 -21.69
N LEU A 609 -1.56 13.46 -20.91
CA LEU A 609 -3.02 13.56 -20.71
C LEU A 609 -3.73 13.93 -22.03
N TYR A 610 -3.31 15.01 -22.70
CA TYR A 610 -3.98 15.48 -23.92
C TYR A 610 -4.04 14.38 -24.98
N MET A 611 -2.92 13.66 -25.16
CA MET A 611 -2.83 12.47 -25.99
C MET A 611 -3.79 11.36 -25.52
N HIS A 612 -3.80 10.99 -24.24
CA HIS A 612 -4.65 9.92 -23.71
C HIS A 612 -6.14 10.18 -23.98
N LYS A 613 -6.61 11.43 -23.89
CA LYS A 613 -8.01 11.77 -24.18
C LYS A 613 -8.38 11.51 -25.65
N VAL A 614 -7.48 11.76 -26.59
CA VAL A 614 -7.67 11.43 -28.02
C VAL A 614 -7.60 9.92 -28.24
N LEU A 615 -6.61 9.23 -27.67
CA LEU A 615 -6.42 7.78 -27.84
C LEU A 615 -7.56 6.94 -27.23
N ALA A 616 -8.27 7.47 -26.23
CA ALA A 616 -9.44 6.83 -25.62
C ALA A 616 -10.74 7.01 -26.43
N LEU A 617 -10.73 7.73 -27.57
CA LEU A 617 -11.89 7.78 -28.46
C LEU A 617 -12.21 6.39 -29.00
N ASN A 618 -13.49 5.99 -28.89
CA ASN A 618 -13.93 4.72 -29.43
C ASN A 618 -13.82 4.70 -30.98
N LYS A 619 -13.62 3.52 -31.58
CA LYS A 619 -13.44 3.36 -33.03
C LYS A 619 -14.65 3.84 -33.84
N ALA A 620 -15.86 3.77 -33.28
CA ALA A 620 -17.09 4.21 -33.97
C ALA A 620 -17.15 5.74 -34.10
N THR A 621 -16.78 6.50 -33.06
CA THR A 621 -16.72 7.97 -33.07
C THR A 621 -15.66 8.53 -34.03
N ILE A 622 -14.53 7.81 -34.21
CA ILE A 622 -13.56 8.18 -35.26
C ILE A 622 -14.12 7.86 -36.66
N SER A 623 -14.80 6.71 -36.79
CA SER A 623 -15.45 6.29 -38.04
C SER A 623 -16.64 7.19 -38.43
N GLU A 624 -17.33 7.78 -37.47
CA GLU A 624 -18.43 8.73 -37.64
C GLU A 624 -17.96 9.97 -38.44
N ILE A 625 -16.92 10.65 -37.94
CA ILE A 625 -16.32 11.82 -38.60
C ILE A 625 -15.85 11.45 -40.00
N HIS A 626 -15.22 10.28 -40.16
CA HIS A 626 -14.73 9.80 -41.44
C HIS A 626 -15.83 9.60 -42.50
N ARG A 627 -17.02 9.15 -42.09
CA ARG A 627 -18.17 8.86 -42.97
C ARG A 627 -18.91 10.10 -43.47
N TYR A 628 -18.65 11.29 -42.94
CA TYR A 628 -19.34 12.50 -43.39
C TYR A 628 -19.03 12.79 -44.86
N HIS A 629 -20.03 12.71 -45.74
CA HIS A 629 -19.89 13.14 -47.15
C HIS A 629 -19.83 14.67 -47.27
N ARG A 630 -20.57 15.39 -46.41
CA ARG A 630 -20.50 16.84 -46.23
C ARG A 630 -20.40 17.15 -44.73
N PRO A 631 -19.23 17.53 -44.20
CA PRO A 631 -19.06 17.83 -42.77
C PRO A 631 -19.77 19.14 -42.40
N LYS A 632 -20.25 19.25 -41.16
CA LYS A 632 -20.64 20.56 -40.60
C LYS A 632 -19.42 21.49 -40.58
N PRO A 633 -19.55 22.80 -40.89
CA PRO A 633 -18.40 23.73 -40.95
C PRO A 633 -17.53 23.73 -39.68
N LEU A 634 -18.15 23.60 -38.50
CA LEU A 634 -17.47 23.50 -37.21
C LEU A 634 -16.54 22.28 -37.13
N VAL A 635 -17.00 21.10 -37.58
CA VAL A 635 -16.17 19.88 -37.61
C VAL A 635 -15.05 20.02 -38.62
N HIS A 636 -15.34 20.57 -39.80
CA HIS A 636 -14.33 20.77 -40.84
C HIS A 636 -13.20 21.70 -40.37
N ASN A 637 -13.53 22.82 -39.72
CA ASN A 637 -12.55 23.75 -39.15
C ASN A 637 -11.67 23.10 -38.07
N VAL A 638 -12.26 22.28 -37.18
CA VAL A 638 -11.50 21.54 -36.18
C VAL A 638 -10.54 20.53 -36.82
N MET A 639 -11.00 19.75 -37.80
CA MET A 639 -10.10 18.80 -38.47
C MET A 639 -9.01 19.51 -39.28
N LYS A 640 -9.28 20.71 -39.85
CA LYS A 640 -8.24 21.57 -40.43
C LYS A 640 -7.20 21.96 -39.39
N ALA A 641 -7.59 22.45 -38.22
CA ALA A 641 -6.66 22.77 -37.13
C ALA A 641 -5.81 21.56 -36.72
N THR A 642 -6.46 20.40 -36.47
CA THR A 642 -5.78 19.15 -36.12
C THR A 642 -4.75 18.73 -37.17
N PHE A 643 -5.13 18.64 -38.44
CA PHE A 643 -4.20 18.22 -39.50
C PHE A 643 -3.13 19.28 -39.81
N ARG A 644 -3.42 20.58 -39.59
CA ARG A 644 -2.42 21.65 -39.71
C ARG A 644 -1.32 21.53 -38.65
N ILE A 645 -1.70 21.26 -37.40
CA ILE A 645 -0.78 20.96 -36.29
C ILE A 645 0.06 19.71 -36.59
N LEU A 646 -0.57 18.65 -37.10
CA LEU A 646 0.12 17.42 -37.51
C LEU A 646 1.03 17.58 -38.75
N GLY A 647 1.07 18.76 -39.38
CA GLY A 647 2.03 19.13 -40.41
C GLY A 647 1.50 19.22 -41.85
N GLU A 648 0.19 19.07 -42.08
CA GLU A 648 -0.35 19.08 -43.44
C GLU A 648 -0.27 20.47 -44.14
N PRO A 649 -0.17 20.51 -45.49
CA PRO A 649 -0.16 21.76 -46.25
C PRO A 649 -1.49 22.50 -46.18
N ASN A 650 -1.45 23.80 -45.85
CA ASN A 650 -2.64 24.62 -45.60
C ASN A 650 -3.61 24.70 -46.80
N ALA A 651 -3.09 24.66 -48.02
CA ALA A 651 -3.89 24.67 -49.25
C ALA A 651 -4.70 23.36 -49.43
N LYS A 652 -4.13 22.21 -49.07
CA LYS A 652 -4.77 20.90 -49.28
C LYS A 652 -5.87 20.63 -48.26
N ILE A 653 -5.66 21.01 -47.00
CA ILE A 653 -6.65 20.81 -45.92
C ILE A 653 -7.94 21.62 -46.09
N GLN A 654 -8.02 22.58 -47.01
CA GLN A 654 -9.31 23.23 -47.32
C GLN A 654 -10.32 22.26 -47.97
N GLN A 655 -9.84 21.16 -48.56
CA GLN A 655 -10.67 20.15 -49.19
C GLN A 655 -10.94 19.00 -48.22
N TRP A 656 -12.22 18.75 -47.93
CA TRP A 656 -12.63 17.68 -47.01
C TRP A 656 -12.18 16.29 -47.49
N SER A 657 -12.17 16.04 -48.80
CA SER A 657 -11.67 14.80 -49.42
C SER A 657 -10.21 14.51 -49.07
N TYR A 658 -9.38 15.56 -48.96
CA TYR A 658 -7.99 15.43 -48.52
C TYR A 658 -7.91 15.04 -47.04
N ILE A 659 -8.68 15.71 -46.17
CA ILE A 659 -8.78 15.37 -44.74
C ILE A 659 -9.24 13.92 -44.55
N GLN A 660 -10.29 13.48 -45.25
CA GLN A 660 -10.75 12.08 -45.22
C GLN A 660 -9.67 11.10 -45.68
N THR A 661 -8.81 11.49 -46.62
CA THR A 661 -7.68 10.68 -47.07
C THR A 661 -6.60 10.58 -45.99
N CYS A 662 -6.25 11.69 -45.33
CA CYS A 662 -5.34 11.69 -44.18
C CYS A 662 -5.88 10.86 -43.00
N MET A 663 -7.19 10.87 -42.76
CA MET A 663 -7.84 10.02 -41.75
C MET A 663 -7.81 8.51 -42.08
N ARG A 664 -7.69 8.13 -43.37
CA ARG A 664 -7.57 6.72 -43.81
C ARG A 664 -6.15 6.16 -43.70
N GLN A 665 -5.14 6.99 -43.44
CA GLN A 665 -3.75 6.53 -43.38
C GLN A 665 -3.54 5.56 -42.21
N LEU A 666 -2.79 4.48 -42.44
CA LEU A 666 -2.47 3.43 -41.46
C LEU A 666 -1.00 3.49 -41.02
N GLY A 667 -0.66 2.74 -39.98
CA GLY A 667 0.70 2.64 -39.45
C GLY A 667 1.25 3.99 -38.98
N ARG A 668 2.53 4.27 -39.28
CA ARG A 668 3.27 5.48 -38.84
C ARG A 668 2.60 6.79 -39.30
N ASN A 669 1.93 6.77 -40.45
CA ASN A 669 1.26 7.96 -41.01
C ASN A 669 -0.17 8.16 -40.48
N SER A 670 -0.72 7.20 -39.72
CA SER A 670 -2.06 7.35 -39.14
C SER A 670 -2.16 8.55 -38.22
N MET A 671 -3.32 9.23 -38.25
CA MET A 671 -3.62 10.37 -37.37
C MET A 671 -3.34 10.04 -35.89
N MET A 672 -3.71 8.84 -35.43
CA MET A 672 -3.52 8.42 -34.03
C MET A 672 -2.03 8.22 -33.68
N THR A 673 -1.23 7.69 -34.60
CA THR A 673 0.22 7.53 -34.37
C THR A 673 0.93 8.89 -34.41
N ARG A 674 0.53 9.78 -35.33
CA ARG A 674 1.06 11.15 -35.42
C ARG A 674 0.71 11.96 -34.17
N VAL A 675 -0.53 11.90 -33.67
CA VAL A 675 -0.94 12.50 -32.38
C VAL A 675 -0.14 11.92 -31.21
N LYS A 676 0.12 10.61 -31.18
CA LYS A 676 0.92 9.94 -30.13
C LYS A 676 2.39 10.38 -30.12
N GLN A 677 2.94 10.81 -31.25
CA GLN A 677 4.35 11.17 -31.44
C GLN A 677 4.59 12.69 -31.55
N PHE A 678 3.56 13.51 -31.38
CA PHE A 678 3.65 14.95 -31.57
C PHE A 678 4.24 15.66 -30.33
N ASP A 679 5.26 16.49 -30.53
CA ASP A 679 5.80 17.42 -29.51
C ASP A 679 5.55 18.86 -29.99
N PRO A 680 4.83 19.71 -29.22
CA PRO A 680 4.58 21.11 -29.58
C PRO A 680 5.84 21.94 -29.85
N VAL A 681 7.01 21.55 -29.32
CA VAL A 681 8.29 22.21 -29.61
C VAL A 681 8.64 22.17 -31.11
N ARG A 682 8.08 21.23 -31.87
CA ARG A 682 8.28 21.09 -33.32
C ARG A 682 7.24 21.84 -34.18
N LEU A 683 6.24 22.46 -33.55
CA LEU A 683 5.22 23.24 -34.25
C LEU A 683 5.82 24.54 -34.80
N LYS A 684 5.57 24.85 -36.07
CA LYS A 684 6.00 26.12 -36.67
C LYS A 684 4.98 27.21 -36.37
N GLU A 685 5.42 28.46 -36.21
CA GLU A 685 4.56 29.60 -35.89
C GLU A 685 3.39 29.75 -36.88
N GLY A 686 3.65 29.62 -38.18
CA GLY A 686 2.60 29.65 -39.21
C GLY A 686 1.61 28.49 -39.13
N GLN A 687 2.00 27.31 -38.63
CA GLN A 687 1.08 26.19 -38.37
C GLN A 687 0.19 26.49 -37.16
N ALA A 688 0.76 27.08 -36.09
CA ALA A 688 0.01 27.49 -34.91
C ALA A 688 -1.02 28.58 -35.26
N LYS A 689 -0.61 29.66 -35.94
CA LYS A 689 -1.49 30.75 -36.37
C LYS A 689 -2.62 30.30 -37.30
N ASP A 690 -2.31 29.43 -38.29
CA ASP A 690 -3.33 28.85 -39.16
C ASP A 690 -4.35 28.03 -38.35
N ALA A 691 -3.88 27.20 -37.42
CA ALA A 691 -4.73 26.34 -36.61
C ALA A 691 -5.61 27.15 -35.63
N GLU A 692 -5.04 28.18 -34.98
CA GLU A 692 -5.74 29.14 -34.12
C GLU A 692 -6.85 29.84 -34.91
N SER A 693 -6.55 30.37 -36.11
CA SER A 693 -7.55 31.00 -36.99
C SER A 693 -8.68 30.07 -37.47
N TYR A 694 -8.50 28.74 -37.40
CA TYR A 694 -9.58 27.78 -37.64
C TYR A 694 -10.40 27.50 -36.37
N LEU A 695 -9.77 27.48 -35.20
CA LEU A 695 -10.46 27.23 -33.93
C LEU A 695 -11.23 28.44 -33.43
N ASP A 696 -10.71 29.67 -33.58
CA ASP A 696 -11.40 30.92 -33.19
C ASP A 696 -12.76 31.08 -33.88
N LYS A 697 -12.88 30.53 -35.09
CA LYS A 697 -14.13 30.49 -35.88
C LYS A 697 -15.11 29.40 -35.42
N THR A 698 -14.83 28.73 -34.30
CA THR A 698 -15.62 27.59 -33.79
C THR A 698 -15.80 27.65 -32.28
N ASN A 699 -17.03 27.52 -31.80
CA ASN A 699 -17.30 27.41 -30.37
C ASN A 699 -17.21 25.94 -29.93
N LYS A 700 -16.31 25.65 -28.97
CA LYS A 700 -16.10 24.33 -28.34
C LYS A 700 -17.39 23.59 -27.97
N TYR A 701 -18.36 24.27 -27.37
CA TYR A 701 -19.64 23.67 -26.98
C TYR A 701 -20.44 23.23 -28.21
N LEU A 702 -20.55 24.10 -29.22
CA LEU A 702 -21.23 23.78 -30.48
C LEU A 702 -20.55 22.65 -31.27
N VAL A 703 -19.21 22.61 -31.27
CA VAL A 703 -18.44 21.49 -31.86
C VAL A 703 -18.80 20.17 -31.16
N ARG A 704 -18.80 20.15 -29.82
CA ARG A 704 -19.12 18.95 -29.03
C ARG A 704 -20.54 18.45 -29.28
N MET A 705 -21.52 19.36 -29.32
CA MET A 705 -22.91 19.05 -29.65
C MET A 705 -23.08 18.56 -31.10
N CYS A 706 -22.17 18.92 -32.01
CA CYS A 706 -22.17 18.45 -33.39
C CYS A 706 -21.50 17.09 -33.60
N SER A 707 -20.41 16.79 -32.86
CA SER A 707 -19.74 15.50 -32.82
C SER A 707 -18.84 15.42 -31.58
N ALA A 708 -19.04 14.39 -30.76
CA ALA A 708 -18.22 14.17 -29.56
C ALA A 708 -16.74 13.92 -29.89
N GLY A 709 -16.46 13.28 -31.04
CA GLY A 709 -15.10 13.07 -31.52
C GLY A 709 -14.42 14.37 -31.93
N ALA A 710 -15.12 15.21 -32.71
CA ALA A 710 -14.60 16.53 -33.08
C ALA A 710 -14.38 17.42 -31.86
N GLY A 711 -15.26 17.36 -30.85
CA GLY A 711 -15.06 18.08 -29.59
C GLY A 711 -13.75 17.70 -28.87
N THR A 712 -13.36 16.43 -28.91
CA THR A 712 -12.08 15.96 -28.37
C THR A 712 -10.87 16.47 -29.18
N PHE A 713 -10.97 16.45 -30.52
CA PHE A 713 -9.92 17.00 -31.40
C PHE A 713 -9.78 18.53 -31.31
N TYR A 714 -10.87 19.27 -31.08
CA TYR A 714 -10.84 20.71 -30.78
C TYR A 714 -9.97 20.95 -29.55
N VAL A 715 -10.25 20.26 -28.44
CA VAL A 715 -9.56 20.50 -27.16
C VAL A 715 -8.11 20.03 -27.23
N TRP A 716 -7.80 18.94 -27.93
CA TRP A 716 -6.41 18.58 -28.19
C TRP A 716 -5.69 19.68 -28.98
N SER A 717 -6.27 20.14 -30.09
CA SER A 717 -5.67 21.16 -30.96
C SER A 717 -5.43 22.48 -30.22
N ASN A 718 -6.42 22.94 -29.44
CA ASN A 718 -6.32 24.17 -28.66
C ASN A 718 -5.25 24.10 -27.55
N ASN A 719 -5.15 22.94 -26.86
CA ASN A 719 -4.10 22.74 -25.86
C ASN A 719 -2.69 22.66 -26.50
N MET A 720 -2.54 22.10 -27.71
CA MET A 720 -1.24 22.11 -28.43
C MET A 720 -0.80 23.54 -28.79
N ILE A 721 -1.72 24.39 -29.23
CA ILE A 721 -1.46 25.81 -29.50
C ILE A 721 -1.12 26.55 -28.19
N SER A 722 -1.87 26.29 -27.11
CA SER A 722 -1.64 26.92 -25.79
C SER A 722 -0.29 26.54 -25.16
N GLU A 723 0.18 25.30 -25.35
CA GLU A 723 1.53 24.86 -24.96
C GLU A 723 2.61 25.53 -25.82
N TYR A 724 2.39 25.65 -27.13
CA TYR A 724 3.31 26.34 -28.04
C TYR A 724 3.47 27.84 -27.71
N GLN A 725 2.36 28.51 -27.36
CA GLN A 725 2.35 29.91 -26.94
C GLN A 725 2.89 30.15 -25.51
N GLY A 726 3.34 29.11 -24.80
CA GLY A 726 3.84 29.22 -23.43
C GLY A 726 2.77 29.54 -22.37
N LYS A 727 1.47 29.60 -22.75
CA LYS A 727 0.37 30.01 -21.86
C LYS A 727 0.05 28.96 -20.78
N GLY A 728 0.44 27.70 -20.96
CA GLY A 728 0.51 26.66 -19.91
C GLY A 728 -0.79 26.27 -19.20
N GLN A 729 -1.94 26.83 -19.56
CA GLN A 729 -3.23 26.57 -18.94
C GLN A 729 -3.92 25.36 -19.57
N VAL A 730 -4.37 24.42 -18.73
CA VAL A 730 -5.11 23.22 -19.17
C VAL A 730 -6.56 23.61 -19.47
N GLU A 731 -6.96 23.62 -20.74
CA GLU A 731 -8.37 23.82 -21.07
C GLU A 731 -9.15 22.52 -20.80
N HIS A 732 -9.87 22.46 -19.67
CA HIS A 732 -10.68 21.31 -19.30
C HIS A 732 -11.93 21.17 -20.19
N LEU A 733 -12.31 19.93 -20.53
CA LEU A 733 -13.71 19.65 -20.86
C LEU A 733 -14.45 19.56 -19.53
N ASP A 734 -15.06 20.65 -19.10
CA ASP A 734 -16.04 20.58 -18.04
C ASP A 734 -17.21 19.68 -18.48
N ILE A 735 -17.91 19.11 -17.50
CA ILE A 735 -19.05 18.20 -17.68
C ILE A 735 -18.72 16.83 -18.32
N TRP A 736 -17.61 16.16 -17.96
CA TRP A 736 -17.57 14.68 -17.98
C TRP A 736 -16.95 14.15 -16.67
N GLN A 737 -17.81 13.81 -15.72
CA GLN A 737 -17.43 13.00 -14.55
C GLN A 737 -17.15 11.57 -15.01
N GLY A 738 -15.90 11.30 -15.37
CA GLY A 738 -15.38 9.95 -15.61
C GLY A 738 -14.13 9.77 -14.78
N ASN A 739 -14.19 8.89 -13.77
CA ASN A 739 -13.10 8.61 -12.84
C ASN A 739 -11.88 8.06 -13.62
N ASN A 740 -10.89 8.90 -13.92
CA ASN A 740 -9.68 8.48 -14.65
C ASN A 740 -8.39 9.00 -13.99
N LYS A 741 -7.42 8.09 -13.83
CA LYS A 741 -6.18 8.26 -13.04
C LYS A 741 -5.41 9.54 -13.39
N TRP A 742 -5.46 9.98 -14.64
CA TRP A 742 -4.71 11.13 -15.15
C TRP A 742 -5.33 12.51 -14.87
N THR A 743 -6.64 12.63 -14.63
CA THR A 743 -7.22 13.92 -14.21
C THR A 743 -6.92 14.23 -12.75
N LYS A 744 -7.01 13.22 -11.86
CA LYS A 744 -6.52 13.31 -10.47
C LYS A 744 -5.05 13.77 -10.41
N LEU A 745 -4.21 13.26 -11.32
CA LEU A 745 -2.77 13.59 -11.37
C LEU A 745 -2.48 15.04 -11.76
N LEU A 746 -3.39 15.71 -12.50
CA LEU A 746 -3.21 17.09 -12.96
C LEU A 746 -3.90 18.13 -12.06
N ASN A 747 -4.94 17.75 -11.32
CA ASN A 747 -5.47 18.61 -10.27
C ASN A 747 -4.43 18.86 -9.16
N LYS A 748 -3.56 17.89 -8.85
CA LYS A 748 -2.36 18.10 -7.99
C LYS A 748 -1.30 19.06 -8.57
N VAL A 749 -1.42 19.49 -9.83
CA VAL A 749 -0.38 20.22 -10.57
C VAL A 749 -0.78 21.65 -10.94
N ASN A 750 -2.09 21.94 -10.98
CA ASN A 750 -2.64 23.24 -11.39
C ASN A 750 -2.74 24.28 -10.27
N VAL A 751 -2.57 23.92 -8.99
CA VAL A 751 -2.60 24.88 -7.87
C VAL A 751 -1.39 25.84 -7.87
N THR A 752 -0.31 25.48 -8.56
CA THR A 752 0.99 26.19 -8.48
C THR A 752 1.24 27.25 -9.55
N ASN A 753 0.23 27.75 -10.28
CA ASN A 753 0.40 28.88 -11.21
C ASN A 753 -0.93 29.59 -11.56
N ARG A 754 -1.24 30.69 -10.85
CA ARG A 754 -2.10 31.78 -11.36
C ARG A 754 -1.98 33.02 -10.46
N SER A 755 -1.17 33.99 -10.88
CA SER A 755 -1.36 35.41 -10.55
C SER A 755 -1.57 36.19 -11.85
N ASP A 756 -2.24 37.34 -11.72
CA ASP A 756 -2.31 38.45 -12.69
C ASP A 756 -2.97 38.22 -14.07
N ALA A 757 -4.26 38.54 -14.14
CA ALA A 757 -4.79 39.52 -15.10
C ALA A 757 -6.20 39.99 -14.68
N THR A 758 -6.38 41.29 -14.47
CA THR A 758 -7.65 41.92 -14.10
C THR A 758 -8.43 42.41 -15.32
N THR A 759 -9.77 42.25 -15.35
CA THR A 759 -10.76 43.32 -15.57
C THR A 759 -12.22 42.82 -15.54
N ARG A 760 -13.17 43.75 -15.34
CA ARG A 760 -14.59 43.52 -15.04
C ARG A 760 -15.46 43.38 -16.30
N SER A 761 -16.57 42.63 -16.22
CA SER A 761 -17.91 43.17 -16.54
C SER A 761 -19.04 42.30 -15.98
N ARG A 762 -20.18 42.91 -15.66
CA ARG A 762 -21.44 42.26 -15.25
C ARG A 762 -22.30 41.97 -16.49
N ASP A 763 -23.13 40.93 -16.50
CA ASP A 763 -24.57 41.05 -16.16
C ASP A 763 -25.40 39.76 -16.40
N LYS A 764 -26.37 39.54 -15.52
CA LYS A 764 -27.73 38.97 -15.71
C LYS A 764 -27.94 37.59 -16.39
N GLN A 765 -28.52 36.67 -15.60
CA GLN A 765 -29.46 35.65 -16.08
C GLN A 765 -30.76 36.30 -16.61
N PRO A 766 -31.61 35.54 -17.34
CA PRO A 766 -32.79 35.03 -16.62
C PRO A 766 -33.23 33.58 -16.94
N VAL A 767 -34.05 33.10 -16.00
CA VAL A 767 -34.82 31.84 -15.91
C VAL A 767 -35.87 31.70 -17.04
N VAL A 768 -36.26 30.46 -17.40
CA VAL A 768 -37.68 29.99 -17.56
C VAL A 768 -37.78 28.45 -17.68
N LYS A 769 -38.99 27.92 -17.46
CA LYS A 769 -39.34 26.57 -16.96
C LYS A 769 -39.74 25.54 -18.06
N LYS A 770 -39.71 24.27 -17.66
CA LYS A 770 -40.64 23.13 -17.94
C LYS A 770 -41.22 22.92 -19.36
N ALA A 771 -41.17 21.68 -19.84
CA ALA A 771 -42.34 20.78 -19.87
C ALA A 771 -41.93 19.31 -20.15
N GLU A 772 -42.72 18.36 -19.64
CA GLU A 772 -42.65 16.93 -19.93
C GLU A 772 -43.51 16.59 -21.17
N GLN A 773 -43.22 15.50 -21.87
CA GLN A 773 -44.17 14.38 -22.06
C GLN A 773 -43.58 13.22 -22.88
N ASP A 774 -44.00 12.00 -22.52
CA ASP A 774 -43.74 10.75 -23.25
C ASP A 774 -44.55 10.65 -24.56
N VAL A 775 -44.18 9.70 -25.44
CA VAL A 775 -45.05 8.57 -25.83
C VAL A 775 -44.39 7.68 -26.90
N HIS A 776 -44.19 6.41 -26.53
CA HIS A 776 -44.38 5.14 -27.24
C HIS A 776 -44.01 4.93 -28.74
N VAL A 777 -43.53 3.70 -29.00
CA VAL A 777 -43.17 3.11 -30.31
C VAL A 777 -44.42 2.50 -30.99
N PRO A 778 -44.42 2.18 -32.31
CA PRO A 778 -43.95 0.84 -32.75
C PRO A 778 -43.24 0.81 -34.13
N GLY A 779 -42.54 -0.30 -34.43
CA GLY A 779 -42.17 -0.71 -35.80
C GLY A 779 -43.27 -1.61 -36.42
N PRO A 780 -42.96 -2.58 -37.32
CA PRO A 780 -41.69 -2.92 -37.99
C PRO A 780 -41.86 -3.20 -39.53
N GLU A 781 -40.82 -3.70 -40.22
CA GLU A 781 -40.82 -4.94 -41.06
C GLU A 781 -39.87 -4.99 -42.30
N LYS A 782 -39.17 -6.14 -42.39
CA LYS A 782 -38.83 -7.01 -43.56
C LYS A 782 -38.08 -6.49 -44.81
N SER A 783 -36.96 -7.18 -45.11
CA SER A 783 -36.76 -8.10 -46.27
C SER A 783 -35.26 -8.17 -46.70
N VAL A 784 -34.78 -9.11 -47.53
CA VAL A 784 -34.74 -10.60 -47.46
C VAL A 784 -33.81 -11.11 -48.60
N TYR A 785 -33.11 -12.25 -48.41
CA TYR A 785 -32.17 -12.95 -49.35
C TYR A 785 -30.88 -12.20 -49.77
N GLY A 786 -29.74 -12.88 -50.01
CA GLY A 786 -29.43 -14.31 -49.81
C GLY A 786 -28.08 -14.74 -50.44
N LYS A 787 -27.77 -16.05 -50.35
CA LYS A 787 -26.74 -16.83 -51.10
C LYS A 787 -25.27 -16.63 -50.69
N ASP A 788 -24.60 -17.67 -50.19
CA ASP A 788 -23.80 -18.72 -50.89
C ASP A 788 -22.32 -18.25 -51.02
N THR A 789 -21.25 -19.02 -50.78
CA THR A 789 -21.03 -20.48 -50.61
C THR A 789 -19.65 -20.74 -49.95
N ASP A 790 -19.44 -21.95 -49.38
CA ASP A 790 -18.24 -22.84 -49.44
C ASP A 790 -16.78 -22.28 -49.58
N LYS A 791 -15.71 -22.91 -49.07
CA LYS A 791 -15.51 -24.16 -48.29
C LYS A 791 -14.14 -24.17 -47.61
N ALA A 792 -13.94 -25.12 -46.69
CA ALA A 792 -12.68 -25.44 -46.01
C ALA A 792 -11.54 -25.91 -46.95
N ASN A 793 -10.29 -25.81 -46.49
CA ASN A 793 -9.41 -26.99 -46.44
C ASN A 793 -8.33 -26.92 -45.33
N THR A 794 -7.62 -28.03 -45.18
CA THR A 794 -6.82 -28.51 -44.04
C THR A 794 -5.31 -28.45 -44.27
N GLY A 795 -4.50 -28.72 -43.23
CA GLY A 795 -3.04 -28.91 -43.35
C GLY A 795 -2.36 -29.31 -42.03
N TYR A 796 -1.94 -30.58 -41.93
CA TYR A 796 -1.09 -31.14 -40.87
C TYR A 796 0.40 -31.09 -41.26
N GLY A 797 1.33 -31.25 -40.30
CA GLY A 797 2.75 -31.54 -40.59
C GLY A 797 3.71 -31.39 -39.40
N ASP A 798 4.13 -32.52 -38.81
CA ASP A 798 5.17 -32.62 -37.77
C ASP A 798 6.60 -32.47 -38.33
N PHE A 799 7.62 -32.27 -37.46
CA PHE A 799 8.91 -32.99 -37.50
C PHE A 799 9.82 -32.73 -36.28
N TRP A 800 10.65 -33.73 -35.95
CA TRP A 800 11.74 -33.74 -34.93
C TRP A 800 13.12 -33.89 -35.65
N ASP A 801 14.32 -33.91 -35.05
CA ASP A 801 14.71 -34.01 -33.63
C ASP A 801 15.86 -33.04 -33.19
N PRO A 802 17.17 -33.36 -33.17
CA PRO A 802 17.95 -33.05 -31.96
C PRO A 802 19.17 -32.12 -32.15
N ASN A 803 19.63 -31.49 -31.06
CA ASN A 803 21.05 -31.41 -30.72
C ASN A 803 21.31 -30.87 -29.30
N VAL A 804 22.22 -31.53 -28.58
CA VAL A 804 22.75 -31.13 -27.25
C VAL A 804 24.28 -31.14 -27.34
N PRO A 805 24.96 -30.15 -26.74
CA PRO A 805 26.10 -30.51 -25.89
C PRO A 805 26.17 -29.74 -24.55
N GLN A 806 26.99 -30.30 -23.66
CA GLN A 806 27.03 -30.09 -22.21
C GLN A 806 27.70 -28.78 -21.73
N SER A 807 27.23 -28.35 -20.54
CA SER A 807 27.93 -27.75 -19.39
C SER A 807 29.17 -26.83 -19.55
N ARG A 808 29.13 -25.72 -18.79
CA ARG A 808 30.23 -25.26 -17.93
C ARG A 808 29.73 -24.36 -16.78
N HIS A 809 30.40 -24.42 -15.64
CA HIS A 809 30.18 -23.53 -14.49
C HIS A 809 30.57 -22.08 -14.82
N ASP A 810 29.87 -21.10 -14.26
CA ASP A 810 30.40 -20.21 -13.19
C ASP A 810 29.40 -19.10 -12.80
N GLY A 811 29.52 -18.61 -11.57
CA GLY A 811 28.96 -17.32 -11.14
C GLY A 811 27.57 -17.34 -10.49
N TYR A 812 27.53 -17.59 -9.17
CA TYR A 812 26.40 -17.17 -8.34
C TYR A 812 26.33 -15.63 -8.31
N TYR A 813 25.30 -15.07 -8.94
CA TYR A 813 24.82 -13.71 -8.67
C TYR A 813 23.55 -13.83 -7.83
N ASP A 814 23.56 -13.28 -6.61
CA ASP A 814 22.35 -13.11 -5.81
C ASP A 814 21.51 -11.97 -6.43
N GLU A 815 20.49 -12.33 -7.21
CA GLU A 815 19.49 -11.38 -7.71
C GLU A 815 18.34 -11.19 -6.71
N ASP A 816 18.29 -10.00 -6.12
CA ASP A 816 17.14 -9.21 -5.65
C ASP A 816 15.97 -9.89 -4.89
N ASP A 817 15.87 -9.55 -3.59
CA ASP A 817 14.73 -9.85 -2.71
C ASP A 817 13.46 -9.04 -3.05
N ASP A 818 12.73 -9.47 -4.08
CA ASP A 818 11.51 -8.80 -4.58
C ASP A 818 10.17 -9.32 -4.00
N GLU A 819 10.14 -9.59 -2.69
CA GLU A 819 9.20 -10.55 -2.07
C GLU A 819 8.01 -9.97 -1.28
N PHE A 820 7.68 -8.68 -1.41
CA PHE A 820 6.49 -8.10 -0.75
C PHE A 820 5.52 -7.31 -1.64
N THR A 821 5.80 -7.23 -2.95
CA THR A 821 4.94 -6.51 -3.93
C THR A 821 4.85 -7.17 -5.31
N SER A 822 5.37 -8.40 -5.51
CA SER A 822 5.25 -9.11 -6.79
C SER A 822 4.60 -10.49 -6.61
N GLY A 823 3.33 -10.59 -7.02
CA GLY A 823 2.49 -11.76 -6.77
C GLY A 823 1.04 -11.52 -7.20
N TYR A 824 0.86 -11.08 -8.45
CA TYR A 824 -0.36 -10.51 -9.04
C TYR A 824 -0.66 -9.05 -8.67
N ASP A 825 -1.21 -8.31 -9.64
CA ASP A 825 -1.59 -6.90 -9.52
C ASP A 825 -2.71 -6.71 -8.49
N TRP A 826 -2.36 -6.22 -7.31
CA TRP A 826 -3.33 -5.81 -6.28
C TRP A 826 -4.09 -4.55 -6.73
N ASN A 827 -5.35 -4.72 -7.12
CA ASN A 827 -6.27 -3.61 -7.42
C ASN A 827 -7.50 -3.67 -6.49
N PRO A 828 -7.49 -2.95 -5.35
CA PRO A 828 -8.56 -3.01 -4.35
C PRO A 828 -9.84 -2.24 -4.75
N ASN A 829 -9.94 -1.71 -5.98
CA ASN A 829 -11.06 -0.88 -6.44
C ASN A 829 -11.47 -1.18 -7.90
N GLY A 830 -11.57 -2.47 -8.26
CA GLY A 830 -12.30 -2.87 -9.47
C GLY A 830 -13.80 -2.59 -9.33
N PRO A 831 -14.47 -1.85 -10.25
CA PRO A 831 -15.92 -1.78 -10.24
C PRO A 831 -16.52 -3.16 -10.50
N PRO A 832 -17.73 -3.47 -10.02
CA PRO A 832 -18.36 -4.76 -10.25
C PRO A 832 -18.47 -5.02 -11.75
N SER A 833 -17.71 -5.99 -12.25
CA SER A 833 -17.81 -6.42 -13.64
C SER A 833 -19.14 -7.14 -13.83
N GLY A 834 -20.15 -6.38 -14.26
CA GLY A 834 -21.45 -6.92 -14.66
C GLY A 834 -21.29 -7.86 -15.85
N ARG A 835 -21.10 -9.15 -15.58
CA ARG A 835 -21.25 -10.19 -16.60
C ARG A 835 -22.74 -10.37 -16.86
N ASN A 836 -23.21 -9.82 -17.98
CA ASN A 836 -24.51 -10.18 -18.53
C ASN A 836 -24.59 -11.68 -18.73
N ASN A 837 -25.65 -12.29 -18.18
CA ASN A 837 -26.07 -13.61 -18.60
C ASN A 837 -26.50 -13.56 -20.07
N HIS A 838 -25.75 -14.24 -20.93
CA HIS A 838 -26.31 -14.78 -22.17
C HIS A 838 -25.98 -16.26 -22.29
N ARG A 839 -26.99 -17.08 -21.97
CA ARG A 839 -27.13 -18.41 -22.57
C ARG A 839 -27.27 -18.24 -24.09
N ASN A 840 -26.50 -19.01 -24.86
CA ASN A 840 -27.03 -20.04 -25.77
C ASN A 840 -25.87 -20.65 -26.56
N GLY A 841 -25.90 -21.98 -26.71
CA GLY A 841 -24.81 -22.82 -27.19
C GLY A 841 -24.80 -24.07 -26.34
#